data_AF-A0A960NYU2-F1
#
_entry.id   AF-A0A960NYU2-F1
#
_cell.length_a   1.000
_cell.length_b   1.000
_cell.length_c   1.000
_cell.angle_alpha   90.00
_cell.angle_beta   90.00
_cell.angle_gamma   90.00
#
_symmetry.space_group_name_H-M   'P 1'
#
loop_
_entity.id
_entity.type
_entity.pdbx_description
1 polymer ?
#
loop_
_entity_poly.entity_id
_entity_poly.type
_entity_poly.pdbx_seq_one_letter_code
_entity_poly.pdbx_strand_id
1 'polypeptide(L)'
;MSELDPKLREALDEVQSYLADRLAPLLVADSIEMLIDYPPELTGEQLRLWALYQHQMGAGSVDLADVLFHALKKVQLLEELNLVPRDRFETFLGGVAKTMAARCPPEAKERFVQRISHLRETVGQGGRLVGELHRAAEGLPAARAMATASAEAPLSPEEIRDLRRFKLLLERAGSGGGEAGSGQQMLVLAAAGAKSPQELEARLKQLHEVGVGPAFGRDLVRSLVSAVPDWALATPDAAPAPSTASLEAVRRAVRLAGDGARSGERWKDLLRVAAEEFNRRSFGRAVTLVELAERMVKEGEVDMRFAEMVKSNAHEAYDITVLLQATTEEIHRPVVRRLLEAFPGWAPRELLDDLAGQPDQKRRRLQLALLELWGADARPVVFDRLVTTLGDSGRDPHAWWYQRNLVYLLHRIPRTEASDAKQEVELVGPFSTLVEHPSFQKETFLLLAASGDAGIALLSRRLAEAERALEASTPPPHSVEEVWKILSSLTSALVRSGTSSGLRVAVDHALARRPRSGETLARLRELASFDLSREREVVAKLLAALREATPKKVLGFRVGGGTEDLAHLARALSGTRAPEVRAALAEIEERFPDLALPRPESVPAGGAAPQAPVPRTADDDPSQSFVPETSRASLSGDLAVFGLPGLIQNLQQSESSGTLVLRDAQGSEVGSMKLHQGQLVACRAGRLSGPEAFYQLFEVAQAASFAFAREDGSGPTKGERFDLMALLMEAMRRVDELQGLRALVPDGAFLKAGTERPTTPAEESDGELVRKLWLFVRSGATAIDCDRHVEVDSYRARSLLAHWLEGGALDLEGLPL
;
A
#
# COMPACT_ATOMS: atom_id res chain seq x y z
N MET A 1 -4.38 -0.47 -36.06
CA MET A 1 -3.22 -1.38 -35.94
C MET A 1 -3.78 -2.79 -35.87
N SER A 2 -3.35 -3.71 -36.74
CA SER A 2 -3.75 -5.12 -36.65
C SER A 2 -3.12 -5.77 -35.42
N GLU A 3 -3.63 -6.93 -35.02
CA GLU A 3 -3.26 -7.65 -33.79
C GLU A 3 -1.74 -7.73 -33.56
N LEU A 4 -1.24 -6.88 -32.66
CA LEU A 4 0.09 -7.02 -32.08
C LEU A 4 0.09 -8.27 -31.18
N ASP A 5 1.17 -9.06 -31.25
CA ASP A 5 1.43 -10.19 -30.35
C ASP A 5 1.12 -9.78 -28.89
N PRO A 6 0.32 -10.56 -28.13
CA PRO A 6 0.05 -10.32 -26.72
C PRO A 6 1.31 -9.97 -25.90
N LYS A 7 2.43 -10.68 -26.13
CA LYS A 7 3.71 -10.43 -25.42
C LYS A 7 4.36 -9.10 -25.81
N LEU A 8 4.27 -8.72 -27.09
CA LEU A 8 4.76 -7.43 -27.56
C LEU A 8 3.95 -6.26 -26.99
N ARG A 9 2.65 -6.47 -26.78
CA ARG A 9 1.76 -5.49 -26.14
C ARG A 9 2.08 -5.37 -24.65
N GLU A 10 2.17 -6.50 -23.96
CA GLU A 10 2.57 -6.62 -22.56
C GLU A 10 3.90 -5.90 -22.28
N ALA A 11 4.93 -6.12 -23.11
CA ALA A 11 6.20 -5.42 -22.98
C ALA A 11 6.10 -3.90 -23.17
N LEU A 12 5.24 -3.42 -24.08
CA LEU A 12 5.02 -1.98 -24.31
C LEU A 12 4.21 -1.32 -23.18
N ASP A 13 3.37 -2.06 -22.46
CA ASP A 13 2.58 -1.59 -21.32
C ASP A 13 3.40 -1.63 -20.01
N GLU A 14 4.30 -2.61 -19.85
CA GLU A 14 5.33 -2.63 -18.81
C GLU A 14 6.31 -1.45 -18.96
N VAL A 15 6.70 -1.10 -20.20
CA VAL A 15 7.49 0.12 -20.47
C VAL A 15 6.75 1.40 -20.08
N GLN A 16 5.44 1.55 -20.36
CA GLN A 16 4.67 2.69 -19.85
C GLN A 16 4.62 2.73 -18.32
N SER A 17 4.47 1.57 -17.68
CA SER A 17 4.42 1.45 -16.22
C SER A 17 5.76 1.79 -15.55
N TYR A 18 6.88 1.45 -16.18
CA TYR A 18 8.22 1.89 -15.79
C TYR A 18 8.42 3.40 -15.96
N LEU A 19 8.00 3.96 -17.09
CA LEU A 19 8.05 5.41 -17.32
C LEU A 19 7.24 6.19 -16.26
N ALA A 20 6.16 5.61 -15.75
CA ALA A 20 5.33 6.14 -14.66
C ALA A 20 5.82 5.81 -13.23
N ASP A 21 7.04 5.26 -13.06
CA ASP A 21 7.63 4.84 -11.76
C ASP A 21 6.84 3.76 -10.99
N ARG A 22 5.93 3.03 -11.67
CA ARG A 22 5.14 1.93 -11.11
C ARG A 22 5.83 0.58 -11.19
N LEU A 23 6.91 0.48 -11.97
CA LEU A 23 7.83 -0.66 -12.02
C LEU A 23 9.26 -0.20 -11.71
N ALA A 24 10.02 -1.03 -11.00
CA ALA A 24 11.45 -0.83 -10.79
C ALA A 24 12.25 -1.23 -12.05
N PRO A 25 13.46 -0.68 -12.28
CA PRO A 25 14.27 -0.98 -13.48
C PRO A 25 14.47 -2.48 -13.76
N LEU A 26 14.70 -3.28 -12.72
CA LEU A 26 14.88 -4.74 -12.82
C LEU A 26 13.62 -5.48 -13.32
N LEU A 27 12.43 -4.89 -13.21
CA LEU A 27 11.15 -5.50 -13.56
C LEU A 27 10.68 -5.21 -14.99
N VAL A 28 11.42 -4.39 -15.73
CA VAL A 28 11.17 -4.07 -17.16
C VAL A 28 12.37 -4.43 -18.05
N ALA A 29 13.42 -5.01 -17.45
CA ALA A 29 14.65 -5.38 -18.13
C ALA A 29 14.39 -6.40 -19.24
N ASP A 30 13.78 -7.54 -18.89
CA ASP A 30 13.35 -8.60 -19.79
C ASP A 30 12.41 -8.07 -20.90
N SER A 31 11.51 -7.15 -20.55
CA SER A 31 10.55 -6.51 -21.46
C SER A 31 11.26 -5.62 -22.50
N ILE A 32 12.31 -4.89 -22.10
CA ILE A 32 13.14 -4.09 -23.00
C ILE A 32 14.11 -4.97 -23.79
N GLU A 33 14.67 -6.03 -23.20
CA GLU A 33 15.50 -7.00 -23.93
C GLU A 33 14.71 -7.67 -25.06
N MET A 34 13.46 -8.06 -24.81
CA MET A 34 12.53 -8.50 -25.85
C MET A 34 12.33 -7.40 -26.91
N LEU A 35 12.10 -6.14 -26.51
CA LEU A 35 11.87 -5.05 -27.47
C LEU A 35 13.08 -4.71 -28.35
N ILE A 36 14.32 -5.05 -27.95
CA ILE A 36 15.53 -4.93 -28.80
C ILE A 36 15.43 -5.81 -30.05
N ASP A 37 14.68 -6.92 -30.03
CA ASP A 37 14.42 -7.76 -31.20
C ASP A 37 13.37 -7.17 -32.17
N TYR A 38 12.68 -6.09 -31.78
CA TYR A 38 11.60 -5.47 -32.56
C TYR A 38 12.02 -4.12 -33.18
N PRO A 39 11.29 -3.63 -34.21
CA PRO A 39 11.56 -2.32 -34.81
C PRO A 39 11.50 -1.20 -33.75
N PRO A 40 12.58 -0.40 -33.56
CA PRO A 40 12.65 0.63 -32.52
C PRO A 40 11.63 1.76 -32.72
N GLU A 41 11.01 1.85 -33.90
CA GLU A 41 9.88 2.73 -34.18
C GLU A 41 8.67 2.47 -33.27
N LEU A 42 8.47 1.22 -32.81
CA LEU A 42 7.36 0.84 -31.92
C LEU A 42 7.54 1.44 -30.52
N THR A 43 8.70 1.17 -29.90
CA THR A 43 9.04 1.69 -28.58
C THR A 43 9.21 3.22 -28.62
N GLY A 44 9.80 3.77 -29.69
CA GLY A 44 9.91 5.21 -29.90
C GLY A 44 8.56 5.92 -30.02
N GLU A 45 7.56 5.29 -30.64
CA GLU A 45 6.21 5.84 -30.67
C GLU A 45 5.50 5.73 -29.31
N GLN A 46 5.67 4.61 -28.60
CA GLN A 46 5.09 4.41 -27.25
C GLN A 46 5.63 5.43 -26.23
N LEU A 47 6.94 5.67 -26.21
CA LEU A 47 7.57 6.73 -25.38
C LEU A 47 7.05 8.13 -25.75
N ARG A 48 6.87 8.40 -27.05
CA ARG A 48 6.38 9.69 -27.56
C ARG A 48 4.92 9.94 -27.16
N LEU A 49 4.06 8.93 -27.24
CA LEU A 49 2.67 8.99 -26.83
C LEU A 49 2.53 9.20 -25.31
N TRP A 50 3.31 8.46 -24.52
CA TRP A 50 3.39 8.67 -23.06
C TRP A 50 3.81 10.11 -22.72
N ALA A 51 4.88 10.61 -23.33
CA ALA A 51 5.39 11.96 -23.06
C ALA A 51 4.39 13.06 -23.44
N LEU A 52 3.68 12.91 -24.56
CA LEU A 52 2.61 13.83 -24.96
C LEU A 52 1.43 13.80 -23.98
N TYR A 53 1.01 12.63 -23.51
CA TYR A 53 -0.06 12.49 -22.52
C TYR A 53 0.32 13.19 -21.19
N GLN A 54 1.53 12.96 -20.67
CA GLN A 54 2.01 13.62 -19.45
C GLN A 54 2.06 15.16 -19.61
N HIS A 55 2.54 15.65 -20.76
CA HIS A 55 2.59 17.08 -21.05
C HIS A 55 1.18 17.71 -21.16
N GLN A 56 0.20 16.99 -21.72
CA GLN A 56 -1.20 17.43 -21.81
C GLN A 56 -1.91 17.46 -20.45
N MET A 57 -1.64 16.50 -19.56
CA MET A 57 -2.20 16.50 -18.20
C MET A 57 -1.54 17.55 -17.29
N GLY A 58 -0.29 17.95 -17.56
CA GLY A 58 0.54 18.79 -16.68
C GLY A 58 0.32 20.30 -16.71
N ALA A 59 -0.82 20.79 -17.23
CA ALA A 59 -1.24 22.20 -17.19
C ALA A 59 -0.17 23.26 -17.64
N GLY A 60 0.82 22.84 -18.43
CA GLY A 60 1.87 23.73 -18.97
C GLY A 60 3.09 23.97 -18.07
N SER A 61 3.29 23.25 -16.96
CA SER A 61 4.44 23.48 -16.05
C SER A 61 5.79 22.91 -16.55
N VAL A 62 5.80 22.11 -17.62
CA VAL A 62 6.98 21.38 -18.12
C VAL A 62 7.10 21.45 -19.66
N ASP A 63 8.30 21.71 -20.18
CA ASP A 63 8.61 21.67 -21.62
C ASP A 63 8.52 20.22 -22.16
N LEU A 64 7.84 20.02 -23.29
CA LEU A 64 7.74 18.71 -23.93
C LEU A 64 9.12 18.10 -24.27
N ALA A 65 10.13 18.94 -24.55
CA ALA A 65 11.51 18.48 -24.74
C ALA A 65 12.14 17.87 -23.48
N ASP A 66 11.75 18.35 -22.28
CA ASP A 66 12.17 17.75 -21.00
C ASP A 66 11.54 16.36 -20.82
N VAL A 67 10.22 16.23 -21.06
CA VAL A 67 9.49 14.97 -20.87
C VAL A 67 9.97 13.88 -21.85
N LEU A 68 10.19 14.25 -23.12
CA LEU A 68 10.74 13.33 -24.13
C LEU A 68 12.17 12.88 -23.79
N PHE A 69 13.02 13.79 -23.31
CA PHE A 69 14.38 13.44 -22.88
C PHE A 69 14.37 12.55 -21.62
N HIS A 70 13.51 12.84 -20.65
CA HIS A 70 13.34 12.05 -19.45
C HIS A 70 12.91 10.60 -19.76
N ALA A 71 11.96 10.41 -20.67
CA ALA A 71 11.51 9.09 -21.08
C ALA A 71 12.65 8.25 -21.73
N LEU A 72 13.44 8.88 -22.60
CA LEU A 72 14.61 8.24 -23.23
C LEU A 72 15.70 7.91 -22.20
N LYS A 73 15.97 8.82 -21.24
CA LYS A 73 16.95 8.65 -20.17
C LYS A 73 16.55 7.55 -19.17
N LYS A 74 15.24 7.37 -18.92
CA LYS A 74 14.75 6.20 -18.15
C LYS A 74 15.08 4.89 -18.86
N VAL A 75 14.77 4.74 -20.15
CA VAL A 75 15.11 3.50 -20.87
C VAL A 75 16.62 3.25 -20.89
N GLN A 76 17.44 4.30 -21.08
CA GLN A 76 18.91 4.20 -20.98
C GLN A 76 19.41 3.70 -19.62
N LEU A 77 18.73 4.02 -18.51
CA LEU A 77 19.12 3.62 -17.16
C LEU A 77 19.27 2.09 -17.02
N LEU A 78 18.58 1.31 -17.86
CA LEU A 78 18.69 -0.15 -17.90
C LEU A 78 20.08 -0.62 -18.36
N GLU A 79 20.74 0.09 -19.29
CA GLU A 79 22.13 -0.18 -19.68
C GLU A 79 23.11 0.31 -18.61
N GLU A 80 22.87 1.49 -18.02
CA GLU A 80 23.68 2.04 -16.93
C GLU A 80 23.67 1.12 -15.68
N LEU A 81 22.58 0.38 -15.46
CA LEU A 81 22.42 -0.64 -14.42
C LEU A 81 22.86 -2.05 -14.84
N ASN A 82 23.37 -2.24 -16.07
CA ASN A 82 23.78 -3.53 -16.65
C ASN A 82 22.65 -4.59 -16.66
N LEU A 83 21.41 -4.15 -16.91
CA LEU A 83 20.21 -4.99 -16.94
C LEU A 83 19.87 -5.52 -18.34
N VAL A 84 20.48 -4.99 -19.41
CA VAL A 84 20.21 -5.37 -20.81
C VAL A 84 21.51 -5.44 -21.63
N PRO A 85 21.62 -6.28 -22.68
CA PRO A 85 22.86 -6.44 -23.45
C PRO A 85 23.24 -5.19 -24.26
N ARG A 86 24.33 -4.54 -23.83
CA ARG A 86 24.83 -3.25 -24.36
C ARG A 86 24.97 -3.21 -25.88
N ASP A 87 25.65 -4.20 -26.48
CA ASP A 87 26.01 -4.23 -27.90
C ASP A 87 24.79 -4.09 -28.83
N ARG A 88 23.66 -4.66 -28.42
CA ARG A 88 22.38 -4.58 -29.17
C ARG A 88 21.56 -3.36 -28.74
N PHE A 89 21.56 -3.06 -27.44
CA PHE A 89 20.80 -1.95 -26.86
C PHE A 89 21.24 -0.57 -27.38
N GLU A 90 22.53 -0.31 -27.61
CA GLU A 90 22.99 1.00 -28.13
C GLU A 90 22.39 1.31 -29.51
N THR A 91 22.30 0.30 -30.39
CA THR A 91 21.69 0.44 -31.73
C THR A 91 20.18 0.67 -31.63
N PHE A 92 19.50 -0.07 -30.75
CA PHE A 92 18.07 0.06 -30.47
C PHE A 92 17.72 1.45 -29.93
N LEU A 93 18.41 1.92 -28.88
CA LEU A 93 18.18 3.22 -28.24
C LEU A 93 18.39 4.39 -29.23
N GLY A 94 19.38 4.27 -30.12
CA GLY A 94 19.58 5.23 -31.21
C GLY A 94 18.39 5.30 -32.20
N GLY A 95 17.79 4.14 -32.52
CA GLY A 95 16.57 4.07 -33.33
C GLY A 95 15.33 4.65 -32.63
N VAL A 96 15.19 4.39 -31.33
CA VAL A 96 14.12 4.94 -30.47
C VAL A 96 14.21 6.47 -30.44
N ALA A 97 15.40 7.01 -30.14
CA ALA A 97 15.66 8.45 -30.11
C ALA A 97 15.39 9.11 -31.48
N LYS A 98 15.83 8.48 -32.56
CA LYS A 98 15.60 8.95 -33.94
C LYS A 98 14.11 8.98 -34.30
N THR A 99 13.33 7.99 -33.88
CA THR A 99 11.87 7.95 -34.07
C THR A 99 11.18 9.09 -33.32
N MET A 100 11.51 9.24 -32.04
CA MET A 100 10.98 10.32 -31.20
C MET A 100 11.31 11.70 -31.81
N ALA A 101 12.53 11.92 -32.27
CA ALA A 101 12.96 13.19 -32.87
C ALA A 101 12.34 13.44 -34.26
N ALA A 102 12.11 12.38 -35.05
CA ALA A 102 11.42 12.49 -36.34
C ALA A 102 9.98 12.99 -36.16
N ARG A 103 9.26 12.47 -35.14
CA ARG A 103 7.84 12.75 -34.84
C ARG A 103 7.62 13.77 -33.69
N CYS A 104 8.66 14.51 -33.31
CA CYS A 104 8.60 15.61 -32.35
C CYS A 104 8.01 16.88 -33.01
N PRO A 105 7.11 17.64 -32.35
CA PRO A 105 6.65 18.94 -32.82
C PRO A 105 7.81 19.91 -33.09
N PRO A 106 7.72 20.79 -34.11
CA PRO A 106 8.84 21.64 -34.53
C PRO A 106 9.37 22.54 -33.40
N GLU A 107 8.48 23.03 -32.54
CA GLU A 107 8.78 23.89 -31.38
C GLU A 107 9.73 23.25 -30.35
N ALA A 108 9.61 21.93 -30.13
CA ALA A 108 10.43 21.19 -29.16
C ALA A 108 11.63 20.48 -29.82
N LYS A 109 11.65 20.38 -31.15
CA LYS A 109 12.54 19.48 -31.90
C LYS A 109 14.02 19.83 -31.80
N GLU A 110 14.39 21.10 -31.93
CA GLU A 110 15.80 21.51 -31.82
C GLU A 110 16.36 21.28 -30.41
N ARG A 111 15.61 21.65 -29.36
CA ARG A 111 15.98 21.40 -27.96
C ARG A 111 16.13 19.91 -27.65
N PHE A 112 15.20 19.09 -28.12
CA PHE A 112 15.25 17.64 -27.89
C PHE A 112 16.46 17.01 -28.58
N VAL A 113 16.76 17.39 -29.83
CA VAL A 113 17.97 16.92 -30.56
C VAL A 113 19.25 17.37 -29.87
N GLN A 114 19.34 18.64 -29.43
CA GLN A 114 20.50 19.15 -28.67
C GLN A 114 20.74 18.38 -27.36
N ARG A 115 19.70 17.86 -26.71
CA ARG A 115 19.85 17.04 -25.50
C ARG A 115 20.19 15.58 -25.77
N ILE A 116 19.76 14.99 -26.89
CA ILE A 116 20.17 13.63 -27.27
C ILE A 116 21.71 13.53 -27.39
N SER A 117 22.40 14.59 -27.83
CA SER A 117 23.88 14.64 -27.82
C SER A 117 24.51 14.52 -26.42
N HIS A 118 23.80 14.90 -25.36
CA HIS A 118 24.30 14.85 -23.96
C HIS A 118 23.72 13.68 -23.14
N LEU A 119 23.02 12.74 -23.80
CA LEU A 119 22.30 11.61 -23.17
C LEU A 119 23.20 10.74 -22.28
N ARG A 120 24.48 10.57 -22.64
CA ARG A 120 25.49 9.85 -21.84
C ARG A 120 26.34 10.72 -20.89
N GLU A 121 26.23 12.04 -20.98
CA GLU A 121 27.03 12.98 -20.17
C GLU A 121 26.30 13.47 -18.91
N THR A 122 24.97 13.36 -18.86
CA THR A 122 24.16 13.85 -17.74
C THR A 122 23.77 12.74 -16.76
N VAL A 123 24.21 12.89 -15.50
CA VAL A 123 23.81 12.09 -14.34
C VAL A 123 23.22 13.03 -13.27
N GLY A 124 22.06 12.67 -12.67
CA GLY A 124 21.65 13.21 -11.37
C GLY A 124 20.55 14.28 -11.28
N GLN A 125 19.67 14.47 -12.28
CA GLN A 125 18.57 15.47 -12.21
C GLN A 125 17.14 14.96 -12.49
N GLY A 126 16.89 13.65 -12.44
CA GLY A 126 15.57 13.08 -12.78
C GLY A 126 14.43 13.27 -11.75
N GLY A 127 14.73 13.64 -10.50
CA GLY A 127 13.84 13.37 -9.35
C GLY A 127 12.81 14.44 -8.94
N ARG A 128 12.63 15.56 -9.67
CA ARG A 128 11.81 16.70 -9.19
C ARG A 128 10.49 16.98 -9.92
N LEU A 129 10.10 16.19 -10.93
CA LEU A 129 8.88 16.44 -11.74
C LEU A 129 7.63 15.65 -11.33
N VAL A 130 7.77 14.58 -10.53
CA VAL A 130 6.72 13.55 -10.39
C VAL A 130 5.55 13.98 -9.49
N GLY A 131 5.69 15.05 -8.70
CA GLY A 131 4.74 15.43 -7.65
C GLY A 131 3.44 16.12 -8.09
N GLU A 132 3.38 16.70 -9.29
CA GLU A 132 2.31 17.68 -9.63
C GLU A 132 1.22 17.14 -10.61
N LEU A 133 1.38 15.94 -11.16
CA LEU A 133 0.62 15.49 -12.35
C LEU A 133 -0.60 14.59 -12.10
N HIS A 134 -0.83 14.11 -10.88
CA HIS A 134 -1.66 12.91 -10.62
C HIS A 134 -3.06 13.15 -10.00
N ARG A 135 -3.70 14.33 -10.18
CA ARG A 135 -4.93 14.70 -9.41
C ARG A 135 -6.16 15.19 -10.20
N ALA A 136 -6.40 14.75 -11.43
CA ALA A 136 -7.67 15.06 -12.13
C ALA A 136 -8.04 14.04 -13.23
N ALA A 137 -9.13 13.28 -13.03
CA ALA A 137 -10.12 12.88 -14.06
C ALA A 137 -11.09 11.75 -13.58
N GLU A 138 -12.24 12.08 -12.96
CA GLU A 138 -13.42 11.19 -12.93
C GLU A 138 -14.75 11.98 -12.91
N GLY A 139 -15.79 11.47 -13.59
CA GLY A 139 -17.21 11.83 -13.42
C GLY A 139 -17.93 12.58 -14.55
N LEU A 140 -19.11 12.07 -15.00
CA LEU A 140 -20.40 12.75 -15.29
C LEU A 140 -21.46 11.79 -15.95
N PRO A 141 -22.81 12.02 -15.88
CA PRO A 141 -23.84 10.98 -16.12
C PRO A 141 -25.10 11.35 -17.00
N ALA A 142 -26.06 10.41 -17.14
CA ALA A 142 -27.48 10.56 -17.57
C ALA A 142 -28.33 9.32 -17.11
N ALA A 143 -29.66 9.24 -16.89
CA ALA A 143 -30.89 10.08 -17.05
C ALA A 143 -31.83 9.73 -18.26
N ARG A 144 -33.19 9.71 -18.22
CA ARG A 144 -34.27 9.77 -17.18
C ARG A 144 -35.69 9.64 -17.83
N ALA A 145 -36.56 8.64 -17.52
CA ALA A 145 -37.97 8.50 -18.05
C ALA A 145 -38.94 7.70 -17.11
N MET A 146 -40.27 7.63 -17.39
CA MET A 146 -41.33 7.31 -16.38
C MET A 146 -42.63 6.58 -16.84
N ALA A 147 -43.41 6.08 -15.84
CA ALA A 147 -44.89 5.89 -15.76
C ALA A 147 -45.54 4.62 -16.43
N THR A 148 -46.73 4.10 -16.05
CA THR A 148 -47.88 4.54 -15.19
C THR A 148 -48.45 3.37 -14.32
N ALA A 149 -49.41 3.63 -13.41
CA ALA A 149 -49.86 2.71 -12.34
C ALA A 149 -51.39 2.37 -12.31
N SER A 150 -51.79 1.42 -11.45
CA SER A 150 -53.15 1.27 -10.88
C SER A 150 -53.19 0.41 -9.60
N ALA A 151 -54.23 0.58 -8.77
CA ALA A 151 -54.42 -0.05 -7.44
C ALA A 151 -55.50 -1.17 -7.48
N GLU A 152 -55.95 -1.87 -6.41
CA GLU A 152 -55.89 -1.75 -4.93
C GLU A 152 -56.12 -3.21 -4.34
N ALA A 153 -56.22 -3.60 -3.06
CA ALA A 153 -56.39 -2.93 -1.75
C ALA A 153 -55.73 -3.72 -0.56
N PRO A 154 -56.26 -3.92 0.69
CA PRO A 154 -55.38 -3.81 1.88
C PRO A 154 -55.21 -5.05 2.80
N LEU A 155 -54.17 -5.00 3.65
CA LEU A 155 -53.86 -5.92 4.77
C LEU A 155 -53.68 -5.13 6.10
N SER A 156 -53.07 -5.71 7.15
CA SER A 156 -53.19 -5.25 8.56
C SER A 156 -52.23 -4.10 8.98
N PRO A 157 -52.39 -3.47 10.17
CA PRO A 157 -51.70 -2.21 10.52
C PRO A 157 -50.17 -2.21 10.56
N GLU A 158 -49.52 -3.34 10.86
CA GLU A 158 -48.05 -3.41 10.86
C GLU A 158 -47.53 -3.70 9.44
N GLU A 159 -48.19 -4.62 8.74
CA GLU A 159 -48.01 -4.82 7.29
C GLU A 159 -48.22 -3.50 6.53
N ILE A 160 -49.18 -2.67 6.92
CA ILE A 160 -49.41 -1.33 6.37
C ILE A 160 -48.22 -0.39 6.57
N ARG A 161 -47.46 -0.48 7.67
CA ARG A 161 -46.28 0.37 7.87
C ARG A 161 -45.14 -0.06 6.95
N ASP A 162 -44.82 -1.35 6.93
CA ASP A 162 -43.78 -1.90 6.05
C ASP A 162 -44.16 -1.75 4.55
N LEU A 163 -45.42 -1.99 4.20
CA LEU A 163 -45.94 -1.77 2.84
C LEU A 163 -46.03 -0.29 2.46
N ARG A 164 -46.29 0.65 3.38
CA ARG A 164 -46.20 2.10 3.09
C ARG A 164 -44.75 2.51 2.86
N ARG A 165 -43.81 2.05 3.68
CA ARG A 165 -42.37 2.32 3.51
C ARG A 165 -41.87 1.78 2.17
N PHE A 166 -42.27 0.55 1.81
CA PHE A 166 -42.00 -0.05 0.51
C PHE A 166 -42.67 0.71 -0.65
N LYS A 167 -43.94 1.10 -0.50
CA LYS A 167 -44.71 1.84 -1.52
C LYS A 167 -44.16 3.26 -1.76
N LEU A 168 -43.76 3.99 -0.73
CA LEU A 168 -43.15 5.32 -0.86
C LEU A 168 -41.79 5.29 -1.58
N LEU A 169 -41.05 4.19 -1.44
CA LEU A 169 -39.81 3.95 -2.21
C LEU A 169 -40.12 3.58 -3.67
N LEU A 170 -41.15 2.76 -3.92
CA LEU A 170 -41.66 2.42 -5.26
C LEU A 170 -42.14 3.65 -6.04
N GLU A 171 -42.95 4.51 -5.43
CA GLU A 171 -43.50 5.72 -6.06
C GLU A 171 -42.41 6.75 -6.38
N ARG A 172 -41.33 6.81 -5.58
CA ARG A 172 -40.11 7.56 -5.89
C ARG A 172 -39.28 6.93 -7.01
N ALA A 173 -39.12 5.61 -7.06
CA ALA A 173 -38.41 4.92 -8.14
C ALA A 173 -39.09 5.14 -9.50
N GLY A 174 -40.43 5.04 -9.56
CA GLY A 174 -41.23 5.27 -10.76
C GLY A 174 -41.26 6.73 -11.27
N SER A 175 -40.69 7.68 -10.50
CA SER A 175 -40.61 9.11 -10.85
C SER A 175 -39.20 9.61 -11.21
N GLY A 176 -38.26 8.69 -11.48
CA GLY A 176 -37.34 8.82 -12.62
C GLY A 176 -35.83 8.84 -12.34
N GLY A 177 -35.11 7.90 -12.97
CA GLY A 177 -33.71 8.08 -13.39
C GLY A 177 -32.60 7.93 -12.34
N GLY A 178 -32.88 7.31 -11.19
CA GLY A 178 -31.90 7.01 -10.13
C GLY A 178 -31.63 5.51 -9.97
N GLU A 179 -31.32 4.82 -11.08
CA GLU A 179 -31.60 3.38 -11.26
C GLU A 179 -30.59 2.40 -10.61
N ALA A 180 -29.41 2.85 -10.18
CA ALA A 180 -28.39 1.95 -9.62
C ALA A 180 -28.52 1.69 -8.10
N GLY A 181 -28.44 2.73 -7.28
CA GLY A 181 -28.33 2.57 -5.81
C GLY A 181 -29.64 2.19 -5.11
N SER A 182 -30.77 2.71 -5.59
CA SER A 182 -32.10 2.48 -5.01
C SER A 182 -32.51 1.00 -5.05
N GLY A 183 -32.21 0.31 -6.16
CA GLY A 183 -32.48 -1.12 -6.31
C GLY A 183 -31.66 -2.01 -5.39
N GLN A 184 -30.38 -1.67 -5.16
CA GLN A 184 -29.50 -2.42 -4.26
C GLN A 184 -29.95 -2.30 -2.80
N GLN A 185 -30.36 -1.10 -2.37
CA GLN A 185 -30.90 -0.86 -1.03
C GLN A 185 -32.21 -1.64 -0.78
N MET A 186 -33.10 -1.70 -1.77
CA MET A 186 -34.32 -2.51 -1.70
C MET A 186 -34.03 -4.02 -1.61
N LEU A 187 -33.03 -4.52 -2.33
CA LEU A 187 -32.57 -5.92 -2.21
C LEU A 187 -32.01 -6.23 -0.82
N VAL A 188 -31.19 -5.35 -0.24
CA VAL A 188 -30.64 -5.50 1.12
C VAL A 188 -31.75 -5.57 2.16
N LEU A 189 -32.72 -4.64 2.14
CA LEU A 189 -33.88 -4.65 3.04
C LEU A 189 -34.75 -5.90 2.88
N ALA A 190 -34.98 -6.37 1.65
CA ALA A 190 -35.77 -7.57 1.39
C ALA A 190 -35.07 -8.85 1.90
N ALA A 191 -33.75 -8.97 1.69
CA ALA A 191 -32.96 -10.12 2.13
C ALA A 191 -32.70 -10.12 3.64
N ALA A 192 -32.49 -8.94 4.26
CA ALA A 192 -32.39 -8.80 5.70
C ALA A 192 -33.73 -9.12 6.39
N GLY A 193 -34.86 -8.64 5.85
CA GLY A 193 -36.17 -8.79 6.47
C GLY A 193 -36.81 -10.19 6.42
N ALA A 194 -36.29 -11.10 5.58
CA ALA A 194 -36.86 -12.43 5.40
C ALA A 194 -36.52 -13.40 6.55
N LYS A 195 -37.54 -14.12 7.04
CA LYS A 195 -37.44 -15.12 8.12
C LYS A 195 -37.50 -16.57 7.60
N SER A 196 -37.91 -16.77 6.34
CA SER A 196 -37.98 -18.09 5.70
C SER A 196 -37.52 -18.05 4.22
N PRO A 197 -37.12 -19.19 3.63
CA PRO A 197 -36.78 -19.26 2.20
C PRO A 197 -37.94 -18.86 1.28
N GLN A 198 -39.16 -19.27 1.62
CA GLN A 198 -40.39 -18.99 0.86
C GLN A 198 -40.73 -17.49 0.86
N GLU A 199 -40.55 -16.83 1.99
CA GLU A 199 -40.71 -15.39 2.13
C GLU A 199 -39.64 -14.61 1.36
N LEU A 200 -38.39 -15.07 1.39
CA LEU A 200 -37.31 -14.49 0.59
C LEU A 200 -37.61 -14.60 -0.92
N GLU A 201 -38.05 -15.77 -1.38
CA GLU A 201 -38.41 -15.99 -2.79
C GLU A 201 -39.60 -15.13 -3.22
N ALA A 202 -40.62 -14.95 -2.36
CA ALA A 202 -41.75 -14.07 -2.61
C ALA A 202 -41.36 -12.58 -2.68
N ARG A 203 -40.56 -12.08 -1.73
CA ARG A 203 -40.06 -10.70 -1.71
C ARG A 203 -39.20 -10.39 -2.93
N LEU A 204 -38.31 -11.32 -3.32
CA LEU A 204 -37.48 -11.17 -4.52
C LEU A 204 -38.31 -11.20 -5.81
N LYS A 205 -39.39 -11.98 -5.87
CA LYS A 205 -40.32 -11.99 -7.01
C LYS A 205 -41.05 -10.66 -7.17
N GLN A 206 -41.50 -10.05 -6.08
CA GLN A 206 -42.11 -8.71 -6.10
C GLN A 206 -41.12 -7.63 -6.56
N LEU A 207 -39.84 -7.69 -6.14
CA LEU A 207 -38.80 -6.77 -6.64
C LEU A 207 -38.53 -6.97 -8.14
N HIS A 208 -38.45 -8.22 -8.61
CA HIS A 208 -38.20 -8.52 -10.02
C HIS A 208 -39.38 -8.10 -10.92
N GLU A 209 -40.63 -8.28 -10.46
CA GLU A 209 -41.85 -7.81 -11.15
C GLU A 209 -41.94 -6.27 -11.24
N VAL A 210 -41.23 -5.56 -10.35
CA VAL A 210 -41.06 -4.10 -10.33
C VAL A 210 -39.89 -3.64 -11.23
N GLY A 211 -39.06 -4.56 -11.74
CA GLY A 211 -37.84 -4.24 -12.49
C GLY A 211 -36.62 -3.93 -11.62
N VAL A 212 -36.68 -4.20 -10.31
CA VAL A 212 -35.59 -3.99 -9.36
C VAL A 212 -34.80 -5.28 -9.13
N GLY A 213 -33.54 -5.28 -9.56
CA GLY A 213 -32.58 -6.35 -9.35
C GLY A 213 -32.47 -7.36 -10.50
N PRO A 214 -31.35 -8.13 -10.54
CA PRO A 214 -31.10 -9.10 -11.60
C PRO A 214 -32.03 -10.32 -11.50
N ALA A 215 -31.98 -11.18 -12.53
CA ALA A 215 -32.69 -12.45 -12.52
C ALA A 215 -32.25 -13.34 -11.33
N PHE A 216 -33.19 -14.14 -10.81
CA PHE A 216 -33.02 -15.01 -9.64
C PHE A 216 -31.79 -15.92 -9.73
N GLY A 217 -31.13 -16.13 -8.59
CA GLY A 217 -30.07 -17.13 -8.43
C GLY A 217 -28.72 -16.51 -8.08
N ARG A 218 -27.69 -16.81 -8.87
CA ARG A 218 -26.28 -16.51 -8.54
C ARG A 218 -25.99 -15.00 -8.45
N ASP A 219 -26.71 -14.18 -9.20
CA ASP A 219 -26.51 -12.73 -9.21
C ASP A 219 -27.08 -12.02 -7.98
N LEU A 220 -27.96 -12.67 -7.18
CA LEU A 220 -28.45 -12.12 -5.92
C LEU A 220 -27.31 -11.81 -4.93
N VAL A 221 -26.39 -12.76 -4.73
CA VAL A 221 -25.24 -12.57 -3.83
C VAL A 221 -24.37 -11.43 -4.34
N ARG A 222 -24.08 -11.40 -5.65
CA ARG A 222 -23.28 -10.35 -6.30
C ARG A 222 -23.90 -8.95 -6.14
N SER A 223 -25.23 -8.80 -6.25
CA SER A 223 -25.92 -7.51 -6.07
C SER A 223 -26.05 -7.06 -4.61
N LEU A 224 -26.14 -7.98 -3.65
CA LEU A 224 -26.08 -7.65 -2.22
C LEU A 224 -24.65 -7.26 -1.81
N VAL A 225 -23.65 -7.93 -2.37
CA VAL A 225 -22.23 -7.67 -2.11
C VAL A 225 -21.80 -6.26 -2.53
N SER A 226 -22.30 -5.72 -3.65
CA SER A 226 -22.01 -4.33 -4.04
C SER A 226 -22.50 -3.27 -3.02
N ALA A 227 -23.44 -3.62 -2.13
CA ALA A 227 -23.91 -2.75 -1.04
C ALA A 227 -23.12 -2.98 0.28
N VAL A 228 -22.13 -3.86 0.30
CA VAL A 228 -21.16 -3.97 1.41
C VAL A 228 -20.08 -2.89 1.19
N PRO A 229 -19.78 -2.05 2.20
CA PRO A 229 -18.79 -0.99 2.05
C PRO A 229 -17.38 -1.56 1.98
N ASP A 230 -16.47 -0.82 1.34
CA ASP A 230 -15.11 -1.28 1.02
C ASP A 230 -14.07 -0.82 2.05
N TRP A 231 -14.40 -0.96 3.34
CA TRP A 231 -13.48 -0.75 4.44
C TRP A 231 -13.43 -2.01 5.31
N ALA A 232 -12.22 -2.46 5.64
CA ALA A 232 -12.01 -3.61 6.52
C ALA A 232 -10.84 -3.35 7.46
N LEU A 233 -11.04 -3.63 8.75
CA LEU A 233 -10.02 -3.56 9.79
C LEU A 233 -9.18 -4.85 9.77
N ALA A 234 -8.36 -5.02 8.73
CA ALA A 234 -7.40 -6.12 8.64
C ALA A 234 -6.19 -5.86 9.54
N THR A 235 -6.31 -6.11 10.85
CA THR A 235 -5.17 -6.28 11.75
C THR A 235 -5.19 -7.69 12.35
N PRO A 236 -4.03 -8.31 12.67
CA PRO A 236 -3.97 -9.74 13.04
C PRO A 236 -4.78 -10.11 14.29
N ASP A 237 -4.89 -9.18 15.25
CA ASP A 237 -5.64 -9.34 16.49
C ASP A 237 -6.98 -8.57 16.50
N ALA A 238 -7.52 -8.19 15.32
CA ALA A 238 -8.81 -7.52 15.23
C ALA A 238 -9.95 -8.41 15.76
N ALA A 239 -10.85 -7.82 16.56
CA ALA A 239 -12.18 -8.39 16.72
C ALA A 239 -12.89 -8.42 15.34
N PRO A 240 -13.59 -9.51 14.98
CA PRO A 240 -14.16 -9.67 13.64
C PRO A 240 -15.13 -8.55 13.31
N ALA A 241 -15.08 -8.04 12.07
CA ALA A 241 -15.82 -6.85 11.66
C ALA A 241 -17.32 -6.93 12.03
N PRO A 242 -17.90 -5.86 12.63
CA PRO A 242 -19.28 -5.85 13.09
C PRO A 242 -20.26 -6.03 11.92
N SER A 243 -21.37 -6.73 12.17
CA SER A 243 -22.36 -7.05 11.13
C SER A 243 -23.18 -5.82 10.73
N THR A 244 -22.86 -5.22 9.58
CA THR A 244 -23.71 -4.23 8.93
C THR A 244 -24.98 -4.88 8.35
N ALA A 245 -26.02 -4.08 8.10
CA ALA A 245 -27.27 -4.58 7.51
C ALA A 245 -27.03 -5.29 6.15
N SER A 246 -26.14 -4.75 5.31
CA SER A 246 -25.72 -5.38 4.05
C SER A 246 -25.04 -6.74 4.24
N LEU A 247 -24.16 -6.87 5.24
CA LEU A 247 -23.43 -8.12 5.48
C LEU A 247 -24.36 -9.22 6.03
N GLU A 248 -25.31 -8.84 6.90
CA GLU A 248 -26.34 -9.76 7.40
C GLU A 248 -27.35 -10.14 6.31
N ALA A 249 -27.66 -9.23 5.36
CA ALA A 249 -28.44 -9.55 4.16
C ALA A 249 -27.73 -10.58 3.27
N VAL A 250 -26.40 -10.47 3.07
CA VAL A 250 -25.58 -11.48 2.37
C VAL A 250 -25.62 -12.81 3.13
N ARG A 251 -25.42 -12.82 4.46
CA ARG A 251 -25.53 -14.04 5.29
C ARG A 251 -26.88 -14.72 5.14
N ARG A 252 -27.98 -13.97 5.26
CA ARG A 252 -29.35 -14.49 5.11
C ARG A 252 -29.63 -15.00 3.70
N ALA A 253 -29.12 -14.33 2.67
CA ALA A 253 -29.23 -14.81 1.29
C ALA A 253 -28.47 -16.12 1.02
N VAL A 254 -27.36 -16.39 1.72
CA VAL A 254 -26.68 -17.69 1.67
C VAL A 254 -27.40 -18.74 2.53
N ARG A 255 -27.80 -18.40 3.76
CA ARG A 255 -28.42 -19.35 4.70
C ARG A 255 -29.83 -19.80 4.30
N LEU A 256 -30.64 -18.91 3.74
CA LEU A 256 -32.03 -19.18 3.32
C LEU A 256 -32.12 -19.77 1.90
N ALA A 257 -31.06 -20.45 1.42
CA ALA A 257 -31.00 -21.05 0.09
C ALA A 257 -31.99 -22.20 -0.15
N GLY A 258 -32.46 -22.83 0.92
CA GLY A 258 -33.30 -24.04 0.90
C GLY A 258 -32.66 -25.15 1.72
N ASP A 259 -32.36 -26.28 1.07
CA ASP A 259 -31.61 -27.39 1.67
C ASP A 259 -30.10 -27.07 1.85
N GLY A 260 -29.42 -27.89 2.66
CA GLY A 260 -28.00 -27.69 2.96
C GLY A 260 -27.05 -27.79 1.75
N ALA A 261 -27.44 -28.47 0.68
CA ALA A 261 -26.63 -28.52 -0.55
C ALA A 261 -26.72 -27.19 -1.33
N ARG A 262 -27.91 -26.57 -1.38
CA ARG A 262 -28.08 -25.22 -1.94
C ARG A 262 -27.34 -24.16 -1.12
N SER A 263 -27.35 -24.27 0.21
CA SER A 263 -26.59 -23.35 1.08
C SER A 263 -25.08 -23.52 0.89
N GLY A 264 -24.59 -24.75 0.72
CA GLY A 264 -23.20 -25.03 0.34
C GLY A 264 -22.80 -24.41 -1.00
N GLU A 265 -23.60 -24.58 -2.06
CA GLU A 265 -23.32 -23.95 -3.36
C GLU A 265 -23.42 -22.41 -3.30
N ARG A 266 -24.34 -21.81 -2.53
CA ARG A 266 -24.36 -20.33 -2.34
C ARG A 266 -23.16 -19.83 -1.53
N TRP A 267 -22.65 -20.60 -0.57
CA TRP A 267 -21.44 -20.26 0.19
C TRP A 267 -20.16 -20.38 -0.66
N LYS A 268 -20.12 -21.36 -1.58
CA LYS A 268 -19.08 -21.48 -2.61
C LYS A 268 -19.15 -20.31 -3.62
N ASP A 269 -20.35 -19.89 -4.02
CA ASP A 269 -20.54 -18.68 -4.83
C ASP A 269 -20.14 -17.39 -4.07
N LEU A 270 -20.32 -17.32 -2.74
CA LEU A 270 -19.82 -16.22 -1.91
C LEU A 270 -18.29 -16.11 -1.95
N LEU A 271 -17.55 -17.22 -1.85
CA LEU A 271 -16.09 -17.22 -2.00
C LEU A 271 -15.65 -16.80 -3.41
N ARG A 272 -16.35 -17.26 -4.45
CA ARG A 272 -16.11 -16.82 -5.84
C ARG A 272 -16.33 -15.32 -6.00
N VAL A 273 -17.40 -14.77 -5.43
CA VAL A 273 -17.69 -13.34 -5.45
C VAL A 273 -16.66 -12.53 -4.65
N ALA A 274 -16.13 -13.06 -3.54
CA ALA A 274 -15.04 -12.42 -2.80
C ALA A 274 -13.75 -12.29 -3.65
N ALA A 275 -13.42 -13.32 -4.46
CA ALA A 275 -12.33 -13.23 -5.43
C ALA A 275 -12.64 -12.25 -6.58
N GLU A 276 -13.88 -12.21 -7.09
CA GLU A 276 -14.29 -11.22 -8.09
C GLU A 276 -14.14 -9.78 -7.59
N GLU A 277 -14.50 -9.49 -6.34
CA GLU A 277 -14.33 -8.17 -5.72
C GLU A 277 -12.86 -7.83 -5.44
N PHE A 278 -12.04 -8.81 -5.02
CA PHE A 278 -10.60 -8.61 -4.89
C PHE A 278 -9.97 -8.24 -6.24
N ASN A 279 -10.33 -8.95 -7.31
CA ASN A 279 -9.83 -8.71 -8.66
C ASN A 279 -10.31 -7.35 -9.22
N ARG A 280 -11.37 -6.76 -8.66
CA ARG A 280 -11.84 -5.38 -8.91
C ARG A 280 -11.09 -4.32 -8.08
N ARG A 281 -10.12 -4.72 -7.26
CA ARG A 281 -9.43 -3.91 -6.21
C ARG A 281 -10.30 -3.49 -5.02
N SER A 282 -11.49 -4.07 -4.83
CA SER A 282 -12.27 -3.87 -3.62
C SER A 282 -11.79 -4.79 -2.49
N PHE A 283 -10.58 -4.50 -2.03
CA PHE A 283 -9.81 -5.32 -1.10
C PHE A 283 -10.47 -5.46 0.27
N GLY A 284 -11.09 -4.39 0.79
CA GLY A 284 -11.77 -4.40 2.08
C GLY A 284 -13.02 -5.28 2.03
N ARG A 285 -13.87 -5.04 1.03
CA ARG A 285 -15.06 -5.87 0.77
C ARG A 285 -14.68 -7.34 0.61
N ALA A 286 -13.65 -7.65 -0.16
CA ALA A 286 -13.21 -9.03 -0.42
C ALA A 286 -12.87 -9.80 0.87
N VAL A 287 -12.06 -9.21 1.78
CA VAL A 287 -11.71 -9.90 3.04
C VAL A 287 -12.91 -10.04 3.98
N THR A 288 -13.78 -9.03 4.09
CA THR A 288 -14.99 -9.12 4.92
C THR A 288 -15.94 -10.24 4.47
N LEU A 289 -16.00 -10.55 3.17
CA LEU A 289 -16.79 -11.67 2.63
C LEU A 289 -16.15 -13.03 2.93
N VAL A 290 -14.82 -13.12 2.88
CA VAL A 290 -14.10 -14.33 3.31
C VAL A 290 -14.30 -14.56 4.82
N GLU A 291 -14.19 -13.53 5.65
CA GLU A 291 -14.44 -13.64 7.10
C GLU A 291 -15.92 -13.94 7.45
N LEU A 292 -16.88 -13.53 6.61
CA LEU A 292 -18.26 -14.01 6.72
C LEU A 292 -18.33 -15.51 6.38
N ALA A 293 -17.69 -15.95 5.29
CA ALA A 293 -17.66 -17.35 4.91
C ALA A 293 -17.00 -18.24 5.99
N GLU A 294 -15.94 -17.78 6.66
CA GLU A 294 -15.34 -18.49 7.80
C GLU A 294 -16.27 -18.58 9.01
N ARG A 295 -16.95 -17.48 9.36
CA ARG A 295 -17.94 -17.46 10.46
C ARG A 295 -19.05 -18.49 10.22
N MET A 296 -19.62 -18.54 9.01
CA MET A 296 -20.68 -19.49 8.65
C MET A 296 -20.27 -20.97 8.82
N VAL A 297 -19.00 -21.32 8.57
CA VAL A 297 -18.48 -22.68 8.83
C VAL A 297 -18.32 -22.92 10.33
N LYS A 298 -17.74 -21.95 11.06
CA LYS A 298 -17.53 -22.02 12.52
C LYS A 298 -18.86 -22.10 13.31
N GLU A 299 -19.91 -21.48 12.80
CA GLU A 299 -21.27 -21.51 13.36
C GLU A 299 -22.09 -22.74 12.92
N GLY A 300 -21.55 -23.60 12.04
CA GLY A 300 -22.20 -24.81 11.57
C GLY A 300 -23.31 -24.61 10.54
N GLU A 301 -23.36 -23.45 9.87
CA GLU A 301 -24.31 -23.19 8.78
C GLU A 301 -23.92 -23.89 7.46
N VAL A 302 -22.68 -24.42 7.38
CA VAL A 302 -22.12 -25.17 6.24
C VAL A 302 -21.31 -26.37 6.75
N ASP A 303 -21.35 -27.51 6.06
CA ASP A 303 -20.54 -28.69 6.41
C ASP A 303 -19.04 -28.40 6.29
N MET A 304 -18.28 -28.80 7.32
CA MET A 304 -16.85 -28.51 7.43
C MET A 304 -16.02 -29.21 6.34
N ARG A 305 -16.36 -30.46 5.98
CA ARG A 305 -15.62 -31.22 4.95
C ARG A 305 -15.85 -30.67 3.55
N PHE A 306 -17.10 -30.28 3.25
CA PHE A 306 -17.41 -29.54 2.03
C PHE A 306 -16.68 -28.20 1.98
N ALA A 307 -16.63 -27.47 3.10
CA ALA A 307 -15.94 -26.20 3.19
C ALA A 307 -14.42 -26.34 2.98
N GLU A 308 -13.78 -27.33 3.59
CA GLU A 308 -12.36 -27.69 3.37
C GLU A 308 -12.09 -28.02 1.89
N MET A 309 -12.90 -28.87 1.28
CA MET A 309 -12.79 -29.24 -0.14
C MET A 309 -12.85 -28.01 -1.04
N VAL A 310 -13.81 -27.11 -0.84
CA VAL A 310 -13.96 -25.90 -1.66
C VAL A 310 -12.83 -24.90 -1.39
N LYS A 311 -12.45 -24.69 -0.13
CA LYS A 311 -11.34 -23.78 0.24
C LYS A 311 -10.00 -24.19 -0.37
N SER A 312 -9.75 -25.48 -0.62
CA SER A 312 -8.50 -25.96 -1.22
C SER A 312 -8.19 -25.25 -2.54
N ASN A 313 -9.15 -25.21 -3.48
CA ASN A 313 -8.96 -24.66 -4.82
C ASN A 313 -9.54 -23.25 -5.00
N ALA A 314 -10.33 -22.72 -4.05
CA ALA A 314 -10.94 -21.38 -4.15
C ALA A 314 -9.92 -20.24 -4.35
N HIS A 315 -8.67 -20.46 -3.92
CA HIS A 315 -7.57 -19.51 -4.07
C HIS A 315 -7.17 -19.27 -5.54
N GLU A 316 -7.45 -20.21 -6.45
CA GLU A 316 -7.13 -20.09 -7.88
C GLU A 316 -7.93 -18.98 -8.61
N ALA A 317 -9.04 -18.53 -8.02
CA ALA A 317 -9.90 -17.50 -8.59
C ALA A 317 -9.35 -16.06 -8.48
N TYR A 318 -8.25 -15.87 -7.75
CA TYR A 318 -7.62 -14.56 -7.53
C TYR A 318 -6.60 -14.24 -8.64
N ASP A 319 -6.64 -13.03 -9.18
CA ASP A 319 -5.75 -12.61 -10.25
C ASP A 319 -4.32 -12.37 -9.76
N ILE A 320 -3.35 -12.98 -10.46
CA ILE A 320 -1.92 -12.95 -10.12
C ILE A 320 -1.36 -11.53 -10.14
N THR A 321 -1.83 -10.67 -11.05
CA THR A 321 -1.39 -9.29 -11.21
C THR A 321 -1.91 -8.42 -10.07
N VAL A 322 -3.19 -8.58 -9.72
CA VAL A 322 -3.82 -7.85 -8.62
C VAL A 322 -3.26 -8.29 -7.26
N LEU A 323 -3.00 -9.59 -7.06
CA LEU A 323 -2.27 -10.10 -5.90
C LEU A 323 -0.85 -9.54 -5.81
N LEU A 324 -0.08 -9.53 -6.91
CA LEU A 324 1.27 -8.95 -6.93
C LEU A 324 1.25 -7.45 -6.62
N GLN A 325 0.26 -6.71 -7.09
CA GLN A 325 0.05 -5.30 -6.70
C GLN A 325 -0.20 -5.19 -5.18
N ALA A 326 -1.17 -5.94 -4.64
CA ALA A 326 -1.56 -5.90 -3.23
C ALA A 326 -0.45 -6.38 -2.26
N THR A 327 0.44 -7.29 -2.68
CA THR A 327 1.64 -7.66 -1.89
C THR A 327 2.70 -6.55 -1.86
N THR A 328 2.78 -5.75 -2.93
CA THR A 328 3.77 -4.67 -3.04
C THR A 328 3.35 -3.47 -2.18
N GLU A 329 2.08 -3.09 -2.24
CA GLU A 329 1.51 -1.93 -1.54
C GLU A 329 1.30 -2.19 -0.04
N GLU A 330 2.02 -1.47 0.82
CA GLU A 330 2.08 -1.73 2.27
C GLU A 330 0.71 -1.69 2.97
N ILE A 331 -0.17 -0.80 2.52
CA ILE A 331 -1.56 -0.67 2.99
C ILE A 331 -2.43 -1.92 2.71
N HIS A 332 -2.07 -2.74 1.72
CA HIS A 332 -2.85 -3.93 1.33
C HIS A 332 -2.25 -5.25 1.82
N ARG A 333 -0.99 -5.26 2.28
CA ARG A 333 -0.35 -6.46 2.85
C ARG A 333 -1.13 -7.12 4.00
N PRO A 334 -1.76 -6.40 4.96
CA PRO A 334 -2.54 -7.02 6.02
C PRO A 334 -3.80 -7.72 5.49
N VAL A 335 -4.44 -7.16 4.46
CA VAL A 335 -5.59 -7.77 3.78
C VAL A 335 -5.16 -9.09 3.12
N VAL A 336 -4.05 -9.09 2.39
CA VAL A 336 -3.51 -10.32 1.78
C VAL A 336 -3.09 -11.34 2.86
N ARG A 337 -2.48 -10.92 3.97
CA ARG A 337 -2.13 -11.82 5.10
C ARG A 337 -3.36 -12.56 5.64
N ARG A 338 -4.48 -11.87 5.80
CA ARG A 338 -5.74 -12.46 6.26
C ARG A 338 -6.36 -13.43 5.24
N LEU A 339 -6.19 -13.18 3.94
CA LEU A 339 -6.57 -14.12 2.89
C LEU A 339 -5.67 -15.37 2.85
N LEU A 340 -4.37 -15.23 3.12
CA LEU A 340 -3.43 -16.36 3.24
C LEU A 340 -3.83 -17.33 4.36
N GLU A 341 -4.30 -16.82 5.49
CA GLU A 341 -4.82 -17.64 6.61
C GLU A 341 -6.10 -18.40 6.23
N ALA A 342 -6.93 -17.81 5.37
CA ALA A 342 -8.21 -18.39 4.99
C ALA A 342 -8.07 -19.54 3.98
N PHE A 343 -7.07 -19.53 3.09
CA PHE A 343 -6.96 -20.51 2.00
C PHE A 343 -5.80 -21.50 2.20
N PRO A 344 -6.07 -22.81 2.44
CA PRO A 344 -5.02 -23.79 2.72
C PRO A 344 -4.08 -24.06 1.54
N GLY A 345 -4.53 -23.85 0.29
CA GLY A 345 -3.66 -23.89 -0.89
C GLY A 345 -2.59 -22.78 -0.93
N TRP A 346 -2.70 -21.77 -0.06
CA TRP A 346 -1.66 -20.77 0.18
C TRP A 346 -0.89 -20.98 1.49
N ALA A 347 -0.99 -22.15 2.11
CA ALA A 347 -0.13 -22.49 3.26
C ALA A 347 1.35 -22.58 2.84
N PRO A 348 2.33 -22.33 3.73
CA PRO A 348 3.75 -22.33 3.38
C PRO A 348 4.31 -23.67 2.86
N ARG A 349 3.61 -24.80 3.05
CA ARG A 349 4.01 -26.09 2.48
C ARG A 349 3.64 -26.17 1.00
N GLU A 350 2.36 -26.01 0.69
CA GLU A 350 1.84 -25.99 -0.69
C GLU A 350 2.55 -24.94 -1.55
N LEU A 351 2.72 -23.70 -1.05
CA LEU A 351 3.46 -22.64 -1.76
C LEU A 351 4.93 -22.98 -2.05
N LEU A 352 5.55 -23.89 -1.27
CA LEU A 352 6.91 -24.37 -1.52
C LEU A 352 6.95 -25.58 -2.45
N ASP A 353 5.92 -26.43 -2.46
CA ASP A 353 5.77 -27.50 -3.45
C ASP A 353 5.47 -26.92 -4.84
N ASP A 354 4.52 -25.99 -4.94
CA ASP A 354 4.18 -25.28 -6.19
C ASP A 354 5.32 -24.38 -6.72
N LEU A 355 6.29 -24.01 -5.88
CA LEU A 355 7.50 -23.29 -6.27
C LEU A 355 8.59 -24.23 -6.85
N ALA A 356 8.50 -25.54 -6.58
CA ALA A 356 9.47 -26.52 -7.02
C ALA A 356 9.33 -26.79 -8.53
N GLY A 357 10.31 -26.32 -9.30
CA GLY A 357 10.31 -26.45 -10.76
C GLY A 357 9.41 -25.44 -11.50
N GLN A 358 8.80 -24.47 -10.81
CA GLN A 358 7.82 -23.55 -11.40
C GLN A 358 8.39 -22.73 -12.57
N PRO A 359 7.90 -22.91 -13.83
CA PRO A 359 8.50 -22.27 -15.00
C PRO A 359 8.03 -20.81 -15.19
N ASP A 360 6.78 -20.51 -14.82
CA ASP A 360 6.17 -19.17 -14.95
C ASP A 360 6.77 -18.20 -13.92
N GLN A 361 7.43 -17.16 -14.42
CA GLN A 361 8.11 -16.12 -13.65
C GLN A 361 7.16 -15.22 -12.83
N LYS A 362 5.93 -14.97 -13.31
CA LYS A 362 4.93 -14.14 -12.60
C LYS A 362 4.31 -14.93 -11.45
N ARG A 363 3.94 -16.21 -11.68
CA ARG A 363 3.49 -17.14 -10.61
C ARG A 363 4.57 -17.39 -9.55
N ARG A 364 5.80 -17.64 -9.98
CA ARG A 364 6.99 -17.78 -9.12
C ARG A 364 7.22 -16.56 -8.24
N ARG A 365 7.12 -15.35 -8.80
CA ARG A 365 7.23 -14.08 -8.06
C ARG A 365 6.09 -13.94 -7.04
N LEU A 366 4.87 -14.35 -7.39
CA LEU A 366 3.74 -14.35 -6.48
C LEU A 366 3.99 -15.31 -5.31
N GLN A 367 4.35 -16.57 -5.55
CA GLN A 367 4.67 -17.56 -4.51
C GLN A 367 5.70 -17.03 -3.50
N LEU A 368 6.78 -16.41 -3.99
CA LEU A 368 7.79 -15.78 -3.14
C LEU A 368 7.21 -14.62 -2.32
N ALA A 369 6.41 -13.73 -2.91
CA ALA A 369 5.77 -12.62 -2.20
C ALA A 369 4.77 -13.08 -1.14
N LEU A 370 4.00 -14.14 -1.41
CA LEU A 370 3.07 -14.75 -0.43
C LEU A 370 3.84 -15.43 0.72
N LEU A 371 4.96 -16.09 0.45
CA LEU A 371 5.84 -16.66 1.47
C LEU A 371 6.55 -15.57 2.32
N GLU A 372 6.93 -14.44 1.72
CA GLU A 372 7.41 -13.27 2.47
C GLU A 372 6.33 -12.68 3.38
N LEU A 373 5.06 -12.65 2.95
CA LEU A 373 3.93 -12.18 3.76
C LEU A 373 3.58 -13.10 4.95
N TRP A 374 3.74 -14.43 4.82
CA TRP A 374 3.65 -15.35 5.97
C TRP A 374 4.72 -15.07 7.04
N GLY A 375 5.84 -14.46 6.66
CA GLY A 375 6.86 -13.99 7.59
C GLY A 375 7.38 -15.09 8.52
N ALA A 376 7.36 -14.84 9.82
CA ALA A 376 7.91 -15.71 10.86
C ALA A 376 7.39 -17.17 10.77
N ASP A 377 6.12 -17.36 10.40
CA ASP A 377 5.46 -18.66 10.34
C ASP A 377 5.99 -19.53 9.17
N ALA A 378 6.41 -18.90 8.07
CA ALA A 378 6.98 -19.62 6.93
C ALA A 378 8.45 -20.02 7.15
N ARG A 379 9.23 -19.28 7.95
CA ARG A 379 10.68 -19.53 8.08
C ARG A 379 11.05 -20.98 8.42
N PRO A 380 10.44 -21.65 9.42
CA PRO A 380 10.80 -23.03 9.75
C PRO A 380 10.51 -23.98 8.60
N VAL A 381 9.41 -23.77 7.87
CA VAL A 381 9.02 -24.60 6.72
C VAL A 381 9.99 -24.43 5.54
N VAL A 382 10.46 -23.20 5.28
CA VAL A 382 11.52 -22.93 4.30
C VAL A 382 12.84 -23.59 4.70
N PHE A 383 13.20 -23.55 5.98
CA PHE A 383 14.41 -24.17 6.51
C PHE A 383 14.37 -25.71 6.38
N ASP A 384 13.29 -26.35 6.84
CA ASP A 384 13.06 -27.80 6.70
C ASP A 384 13.10 -28.24 5.23
N ARG A 385 12.51 -27.44 4.33
CA ARG A 385 12.55 -27.69 2.89
C ARG A 385 13.98 -27.64 2.36
N LEU A 386 14.78 -26.66 2.77
CA LEU A 386 16.18 -26.55 2.35
C LEU A 386 17.03 -27.74 2.83
N VAL A 387 16.88 -28.14 4.11
CA VAL A 387 17.50 -29.35 4.67
C VAL A 387 17.11 -30.60 3.86
N THR A 388 15.84 -30.71 3.47
CA THR A 388 15.34 -31.84 2.66
C THR A 388 15.99 -31.86 1.27
N THR A 389 16.02 -30.73 0.56
CA THR A 389 16.67 -30.65 -0.77
C THR A 389 18.17 -30.96 -0.74
N LEU A 390 18.85 -30.69 0.39
CA LEU A 390 20.25 -31.03 0.57
C LEU A 390 20.48 -32.56 0.63
N GLY A 391 19.55 -33.31 1.22
CA GLY A 391 19.59 -34.77 1.21
C GLY A 391 19.41 -35.39 -0.19
N ASP A 392 18.56 -34.79 -1.04
CA ASP A 392 18.27 -35.26 -2.40
C ASP A 392 19.19 -34.68 -3.50
N SER A 393 20.13 -33.79 -3.15
CA SER A 393 20.95 -33.00 -4.09
C SER A 393 21.73 -33.81 -5.14
N GLY A 394 21.97 -35.10 -4.91
CA GLY A 394 22.66 -35.98 -5.86
C GLY A 394 21.84 -36.40 -7.11
N ARG A 395 20.64 -35.84 -7.32
CA ARG A 395 19.68 -36.31 -8.36
C ARG A 395 19.35 -35.32 -9.47
N ASP A 396 19.50 -34.00 -9.28
CA ASP A 396 19.11 -32.99 -10.27
C ASP A 396 20.18 -31.87 -10.41
N PRO A 397 20.82 -31.71 -11.59
CA PRO A 397 21.72 -30.60 -11.88
C PRO A 397 21.12 -29.20 -11.77
N HIS A 398 19.79 -29.06 -11.79
CA HIS A 398 19.09 -27.78 -11.69
C HIS A 398 18.57 -27.44 -10.28
N ALA A 399 18.79 -28.32 -9.28
CA ALA A 399 18.33 -28.13 -7.91
C ALA A 399 18.79 -26.81 -7.26
N TRP A 400 19.98 -26.31 -7.65
CA TRP A 400 20.52 -25.03 -7.18
C TRP A 400 19.57 -23.85 -7.41
N TRP A 401 18.75 -23.90 -8.47
CA TRP A 401 17.82 -22.83 -8.80
C TRP A 401 16.70 -22.71 -7.76
N TYR A 402 16.17 -23.83 -7.28
CA TYR A 402 15.18 -23.88 -6.21
C TYR A 402 15.82 -23.60 -4.85
N GLN A 403 16.99 -24.18 -4.56
CA GLN A 403 17.75 -23.92 -3.32
C GLN A 403 18.08 -22.43 -3.14
N ARG A 404 18.45 -21.71 -4.22
CA ARG A 404 18.62 -20.25 -4.22
C ARG A 404 17.35 -19.52 -3.78
N ASN A 405 16.18 -19.95 -4.25
CA ASN A 405 14.92 -19.31 -3.86
C ASN A 405 14.60 -19.53 -2.37
N LEU A 406 14.95 -20.70 -1.81
CA LEU A 406 14.84 -20.98 -0.37
C LEU A 406 15.81 -20.10 0.45
N VAL A 407 17.07 -19.96 0.00
CA VAL A 407 18.07 -19.08 0.64
C VAL A 407 17.65 -17.61 0.57
N TYR A 408 17.07 -17.17 -0.55
CA TYR A 408 16.47 -15.84 -0.69
C TYR A 408 15.35 -15.62 0.35
N LEU A 409 14.42 -16.56 0.52
CA LEU A 409 13.37 -16.47 1.54
C LEU A 409 13.96 -16.42 2.97
N LEU A 410 14.98 -17.23 3.28
CA LEU A 410 15.68 -17.18 4.57
C LEU A 410 16.44 -15.87 4.81
N HIS A 411 16.86 -15.16 3.76
CA HIS A 411 17.42 -13.80 3.87
C HIS A 411 16.33 -12.73 4.07
N ARG A 412 15.21 -12.83 3.33
CA ARG A 412 14.13 -11.83 3.32
C ARG A 412 13.25 -11.86 4.56
N ILE A 413 12.89 -13.06 5.01
CA ILE A 413 12.07 -13.28 6.20
C ILE A 413 12.95 -13.06 7.45
N PRO A 414 12.50 -12.35 8.50
CA PRO A 414 13.24 -12.24 9.76
C PRO A 414 13.45 -13.59 10.46
N ARG A 415 14.47 -13.70 11.33
CA ARG A 415 14.60 -14.84 12.26
C ARG A 415 13.68 -14.65 13.46
N THR A 416 13.12 -15.76 13.95
CA THR A 416 12.49 -15.84 15.27
C THR A 416 13.55 -16.08 16.34
N GLU A 417 13.26 -15.75 17.61
CA GLU A 417 14.19 -15.99 18.72
C GLU A 417 14.57 -17.47 18.92
N ALA A 418 13.74 -18.39 18.41
CA ALA A 418 13.99 -19.84 18.43
C ALA A 418 14.91 -20.35 17.30
N SER A 419 15.34 -19.49 16.37
CA SER A 419 16.14 -19.89 15.19
C SER A 419 17.65 -19.84 15.46
N ASP A 420 18.36 -20.99 15.44
CA ASP A 420 19.82 -20.99 15.60
C ASP A 420 20.55 -20.44 14.36
N ALA A 421 21.14 -19.25 14.52
CA ALA A 421 21.98 -18.60 13.53
C ALA A 421 23.19 -19.46 13.10
N LYS A 422 23.74 -20.28 14.01
CA LYS A 422 24.91 -21.13 13.73
C LYS A 422 24.52 -22.32 12.86
N GLN A 423 23.39 -22.99 13.14
CA GLN A 423 22.84 -24.04 12.29
C GLN A 423 22.51 -23.52 10.88
N GLU A 424 21.97 -22.29 10.73
CA GLU A 424 21.78 -21.66 9.42
C GLU A 424 23.12 -21.45 8.67
N VAL A 425 24.16 -20.94 9.33
CA VAL A 425 25.50 -20.73 8.73
C VAL A 425 26.15 -22.04 8.32
N GLU A 426 26.01 -23.10 9.12
CA GLU A 426 26.52 -24.44 8.79
C GLU A 426 25.77 -25.06 7.60
N LEU A 427 24.46 -24.86 7.51
CA LEU A 427 23.61 -25.35 6.41
C LEU A 427 23.94 -24.68 5.07
N VAL A 428 24.04 -23.35 5.04
CA VAL A 428 24.28 -22.60 3.79
C VAL A 428 25.76 -22.37 3.47
N GLY A 429 26.65 -22.76 4.38
CA GLY A 429 28.09 -22.64 4.23
C GLY A 429 28.67 -23.23 2.94
N PRO A 430 28.21 -24.40 2.43
CA PRO A 430 28.65 -24.95 1.15
C PRO A 430 28.30 -24.06 -0.06
N PHE A 431 27.11 -23.45 -0.07
CA PHE A 431 26.62 -22.61 -1.18
C PHE A 431 27.44 -21.32 -1.39
N SER A 432 28.25 -20.94 -0.40
CA SER A 432 29.18 -19.80 -0.46
C SER A 432 30.54 -20.13 -1.10
N THR A 433 30.76 -21.36 -1.60
CA THR A 433 32.04 -21.77 -2.21
C THR A 433 32.18 -21.28 -3.65
N LEU A 434 33.43 -21.03 -4.09
CA LEU A 434 33.78 -20.46 -5.40
C LEU A 434 33.46 -21.34 -6.62
N VAL A 435 32.92 -22.54 -6.43
CA VAL A 435 32.47 -23.44 -7.51
C VAL A 435 31.00 -23.19 -7.87
N GLU A 436 30.21 -22.70 -6.90
CA GLU A 436 28.78 -22.46 -7.06
C GLU A 436 28.47 -21.32 -8.04
N HIS A 437 27.25 -21.32 -8.58
CA HIS A 437 26.81 -20.28 -9.51
C HIS A 437 26.79 -18.89 -8.83
N PRO A 438 27.35 -17.82 -9.42
CA PRO A 438 27.47 -16.51 -8.74
C PRO A 438 26.14 -15.91 -8.26
N SER A 439 25.03 -16.15 -8.97
CA SER A 439 23.70 -15.70 -8.54
C SER A 439 23.12 -16.50 -7.35
N PHE A 440 23.68 -17.65 -7.01
CA PHE A 440 23.32 -18.42 -5.81
C PHE A 440 24.17 -17.94 -4.63
N GLN A 441 25.49 -17.89 -4.83
CA GLN A 441 26.46 -17.33 -3.87
C GLN A 441 26.04 -15.97 -3.32
N LYS A 442 25.55 -15.06 -4.18
CA LYS A 442 25.10 -13.72 -3.78
C LYS A 442 24.01 -13.75 -2.69
N GLU A 443 22.97 -14.56 -2.86
CA GLU A 443 21.89 -14.67 -1.88
C GLU A 443 22.38 -15.35 -0.60
N THR A 444 23.29 -16.34 -0.72
CA THR A 444 23.99 -16.92 0.43
C THR A 444 24.81 -15.88 1.19
N PHE A 445 25.52 -14.96 0.51
CA PHE A 445 26.30 -13.91 1.16
C PHE A 445 25.41 -12.92 1.93
N LEU A 446 24.23 -12.59 1.39
CA LEU A 446 23.25 -11.72 2.06
C LEU A 446 22.64 -12.38 3.30
N LEU A 447 22.38 -13.70 3.27
CA LEU A 447 21.99 -14.46 4.46
C LEU A 447 23.12 -14.48 5.51
N LEU A 448 24.34 -14.86 5.10
CA LEU A 448 25.51 -14.91 6.00
C LEU A 448 25.84 -13.55 6.63
N ALA A 449 25.62 -12.44 5.92
CA ALA A 449 25.80 -11.09 6.46
C ALA A 449 24.82 -10.77 7.60
N ALA A 450 23.61 -11.32 7.55
CA ALA A 450 22.64 -11.21 8.64
C ALA A 450 22.95 -12.15 9.81
N SER A 451 23.61 -13.29 9.58
CA SER A 451 23.87 -14.34 10.59
C SER A 451 24.88 -13.98 11.70
N GLY A 452 25.32 -12.72 11.80
CA GLY A 452 26.23 -12.26 12.86
C GLY A 452 27.65 -12.80 12.72
N ASP A 453 28.40 -12.83 13.82
CA ASP A 453 29.86 -13.06 13.80
C ASP A 453 30.29 -14.38 13.13
N ALA A 454 29.48 -15.45 13.25
CA ALA A 454 29.73 -16.72 12.57
C ALA A 454 29.66 -16.59 11.05
N GLY A 455 28.66 -15.86 10.54
CA GLY A 455 28.51 -15.58 9.11
C GLY A 455 29.57 -14.60 8.59
N ILE A 456 29.93 -13.58 9.37
CA ILE A 456 31.00 -12.62 9.06
C ILE A 456 32.37 -13.32 8.98
N ALA A 457 32.66 -14.25 9.89
CA ALA A 457 33.88 -15.05 9.86
C ALA A 457 33.95 -15.92 8.59
N LEU A 458 32.82 -16.51 8.16
CA LEU A 458 32.76 -17.27 6.91
C LEU A 458 32.90 -16.38 5.67
N LEU A 459 32.23 -15.22 5.61
CA LEU A 459 32.39 -14.23 4.53
C LEU A 459 33.84 -13.76 4.40
N SER A 460 34.50 -13.47 5.53
CA SER A 460 35.91 -13.08 5.60
C SER A 460 36.82 -14.19 5.05
N ARG A 461 36.51 -15.45 5.37
CA ARG A 461 37.21 -16.61 4.81
C ARG A 461 36.99 -16.75 3.30
N ARG A 462 35.77 -16.56 2.80
CA ARG A 462 35.47 -16.61 1.35
C ARG A 462 36.17 -15.50 0.57
N LEU A 463 36.28 -14.31 1.14
CA LEU A 463 37.06 -13.20 0.58
C LEU A 463 38.53 -13.59 0.41
N ALA A 464 39.15 -14.14 1.46
CA ALA A 464 40.52 -14.64 1.42
C ALA A 464 40.71 -15.91 0.55
N GLU A 465 39.65 -16.68 0.25
CA GLU A 465 39.68 -17.77 -0.74
C GLU A 465 39.62 -17.21 -2.18
N ALA A 466 38.80 -16.19 -2.44
CA ALA A 466 38.67 -15.53 -3.74
C ALA A 466 39.95 -14.79 -4.16
N GLU A 467 40.59 -14.07 -3.23
CA GLU A 467 41.88 -13.45 -3.47
C GLU A 467 42.96 -14.46 -3.86
N ARG A 468 43.06 -15.58 -3.11
CA ARG A 468 44.04 -16.64 -3.41
C ARG A 468 43.77 -17.33 -4.74
N ALA A 469 42.51 -17.43 -5.17
CA ALA A 469 42.15 -17.97 -6.48
C ALA A 469 42.61 -17.05 -7.64
N LEU A 470 42.72 -15.74 -7.42
CA LEU A 470 43.29 -14.79 -8.39
C LEU A 470 44.83 -14.76 -8.34
N GLU A 471 45.43 -14.96 -7.18
CA GLU A 471 46.89 -15.01 -6.99
C GLU A 471 47.53 -16.33 -7.44
N ALA A 472 46.75 -17.41 -7.51
CA ALA A 472 47.19 -18.74 -7.92
C ALA A 472 47.83 -18.79 -9.32
N SER A 473 48.54 -19.89 -9.58
CA SER A 473 49.05 -20.25 -10.92
C SER A 473 48.08 -21.14 -11.71
N THR A 474 47.09 -21.75 -11.03
CA THR A 474 45.95 -22.43 -11.66
C THR A 474 44.84 -21.42 -11.92
N PRO A 475 44.08 -21.54 -13.03
CA PRO A 475 42.93 -20.68 -13.27
C PRO A 475 41.85 -20.87 -12.18
N PRO A 476 41.12 -19.81 -11.79
CA PRO A 476 39.96 -19.92 -10.92
C PRO A 476 38.79 -20.71 -11.57
N PRO A 477 37.78 -21.16 -10.79
CA PRO A 477 36.63 -21.92 -11.33
C PRO A 477 35.74 -21.12 -12.28
N HIS A 478 35.65 -19.81 -12.05
CA HIS A 478 34.91 -18.83 -12.86
C HIS A 478 35.90 -17.88 -13.55
N SER A 479 35.45 -17.07 -14.51
CA SER A 479 36.33 -16.06 -15.14
C SER A 479 36.84 -15.03 -14.12
N VAL A 480 37.96 -14.37 -14.43
CA VAL A 480 38.56 -13.34 -13.55
C VAL A 480 37.56 -12.20 -13.26
N GLU A 481 36.75 -11.81 -14.25
CA GLU A 481 35.71 -10.80 -14.10
C GLU A 481 34.56 -11.24 -13.19
N GLU A 482 34.17 -12.52 -13.24
CA GLU A 482 33.18 -13.09 -12.32
C GLU A 482 33.73 -13.17 -10.90
N VAL A 483 35.00 -13.54 -10.72
CA VAL A 483 35.64 -13.49 -9.39
C VAL A 483 35.74 -12.05 -8.87
N TRP A 484 35.95 -11.05 -9.72
CA TRP A 484 35.83 -9.64 -9.32
C TRP A 484 34.40 -9.23 -8.90
N LYS A 485 33.37 -9.74 -9.58
CA LYS A 485 31.96 -9.55 -9.20
C LYS A 485 31.64 -10.25 -7.86
N ILE A 486 32.24 -11.42 -7.60
CA ILE A 486 32.15 -12.14 -6.32
C ILE A 486 32.84 -11.36 -5.19
N LEU A 487 34.06 -10.84 -5.40
CA LEU A 487 34.76 -9.97 -4.43
C LEU A 487 33.95 -8.73 -4.08
N SER A 488 33.32 -8.07 -5.07
CA SER A 488 32.44 -6.92 -4.84
C SER A 488 31.17 -7.31 -4.06
N SER A 489 30.60 -8.48 -4.34
CA SER A 489 29.42 -8.99 -3.64
C SER A 489 29.72 -9.37 -2.18
N LEU A 490 30.87 -10.01 -1.92
CA LEU A 490 31.38 -10.28 -0.57
C LEU A 490 31.66 -9.01 0.22
N THR A 491 32.28 -8.01 -0.43
CA THR A 491 32.57 -6.71 0.21
C THR A 491 31.27 -5.96 0.55
N SER A 492 30.29 -5.94 -0.36
CA SER A 492 28.96 -5.39 -0.11
C SER A 492 28.25 -6.10 1.05
N ALA A 493 28.27 -7.43 1.08
CA ALA A 493 27.71 -8.21 2.19
C ALA A 493 28.38 -7.89 3.55
N LEU A 494 29.71 -7.79 3.59
CA LEU A 494 30.48 -7.40 4.78
C LEU A 494 30.23 -5.95 5.24
N VAL A 495 29.92 -5.03 4.34
CA VAL A 495 29.50 -3.66 4.69
C VAL A 495 28.06 -3.64 5.20
N ARG A 496 27.16 -4.34 4.51
CA ARG A 496 25.72 -4.40 4.83
C ARG A 496 25.39 -5.14 6.12
N SER A 497 26.31 -5.96 6.65
CA SER A 497 26.16 -6.51 8.01
C SER A 497 26.16 -5.43 9.10
N GLY A 498 26.69 -4.22 8.81
CA GLY A 498 26.73 -3.09 9.74
C GLY A 498 27.63 -3.30 10.97
N THR A 499 28.42 -4.37 11.01
CA THR A 499 29.25 -4.74 12.16
C THR A 499 30.67 -4.20 12.04
N SER A 500 31.25 -3.79 13.17
CA SER A 500 32.64 -3.33 13.28
C SER A 500 33.65 -4.34 12.70
N SER A 501 33.36 -5.65 12.83
CA SER A 501 34.16 -6.73 12.26
C SER A 501 34.07 -6.77 10.72
N GLY A 502 32.86 -6.77 10.15
CA GLY A 502 32.65 -6.79 8.70
C GLY A 502 33.20 -5.55 8.01
N LEU A 503 32.96 -4.36 8.59
CA LEU A 503 33.50 -3.09 8.14
C LEU A 503 35.04 -3.06 8.15
N ARG A 504 35.68 -3.59 9.21
CA ARG A 504 37.14 -3.66 9.29
C ARG A 504 37.71 -4.56 8.18
N VAL A 505 37.12 -5.74 7.95
CA VAL A 505 37.57 -6.68 6.89
C VAL A 505 37.37 -6.10 5.48
N ALA A 506 36.23 -5.46 5.21
CA ALA A 506 35.96 -4.81 3.94
C ALA A 506 36.97 -3.70 3.62
N VAL A 507 37.30 -2.86 4.61
CA VAL A 507 38.30 -1.79 4.46
C VAL A 507 39.72 -2.34 4.35
N ASP A 508 40.09 -3.38 5.11
CA ASP A 508 41.43 -3.97 5.01
C ASP A 508 41.66 -4.69 3.67
N HIS A 509 40.64 -5.33 3.08
CA HIS A 509 40.70 -5.83 1.70
C HIS A 509 40.89 -4.69 0.69
N ALA A 510 40.10 -3.61 0.81
CA ALA A 510 40.15 -2.50 -0.11
C ALA A 510 41.50 -1.77 -0.09
N LEU A 511 42.05 -1.52 1.10
CA LEU A 511 43.33 -0.85 1.31
C LEU A 511 44.55 -1.73 0.95
N ALA A 512 44.40 -3.05 0.88
CA ALA A 512 45.47 -3.96 0.47
C ALA A 512 45.87 -3.84 -1.01
N ARG A 513 45.07 -3.15 -1.86
CA ARG A 513 45.43 -2.70 -3.23
C ARG A 513 46.03 -3.82 -4.13
N ARG A 514 45.59 -5.07 -3.97
CA ARG A 514 46.25 -6.22 -4.63
C ARG A 514 46.03 -6.17 -6.16
N PRO A 515 47.09 -6.15 -7.00
CA PRO A 515 46.96 -5.85 -8.44
C PRO A 515 46.04 -6.77 -9.25
N ARG A 516 45.85 -8.03 -8.84
CA ARG A 516 44.97 -8.99 -9.53
C ARG A 516 43.50 -8.89 -9.11
N SER A 517 43.18 -8.13 -8.06
CA SER A 517 41.83 -8.05 -7.48
C SER A 517 40.95 -6.94 -8.08
N GLY A 518 41.41 -6.28 -9.15
CA GLY A 518 40.72 -5.15 -9.80
C GLY A 518 40.73 -3.89 -8.93
N GLU A 519 39.78 -2.98 -9.18
CA GLU A 519 39.61 -1.72 -8.44
C GLU A 519 39.12 -1.97 -6.99
N THR A 520 40.04 -2.27 -6.07
CA THR A 520 39.70 -2.63 -4.69
C THR A 520 39.04 -1.49 -3.91
N LEU A 521 39.43 -0.23 -4.17
CA LEU A 521 38.87 0.96 -3.51
C LEU A 521 37.46 1.31 -3.98
N ALA A 522 37.11 1.04 -5.25
CA ALA A 522 35.77 1.31 -5.78
C ALA A 522 34.67 0.53 -5.03
N ARG A 523 35.01 -0.65 -4.47
CA ARG A 523 34.11 -1.48 -3.64
C ARG A 523 33.64 -0.80 -2.35
N LEU A 524 34.36 0.22 -1.86
CA LEU A 524 34.00 0.96 -0.65
C LEU A 524 32.85 1.97 -0.84
N ARG A 525 32.30 2.11 -2.07
CA ARG A 525 31.23 3.08 -2.38
C ARG A 525 30.01 2.97 -1.46
N GLU A 526 29.65 1.78 -0.98
CA GLU A 526 28.49 1.60 -0.07
C GLU A 526 28.69 2.23 1.31
N LEU A 527 29.94 2.49 1.76
CA LEU A 527 30.21 3.20 3.02
C LEU A 527 29.66 4.64 3.01
N ALA A 528 29.47 5.24 1.82
CA ALA A 528 28.85 6.56 1.67
C ALA A 528 27.43 6.66 2.27
N SER A 529 26.75 5.52 2.45
CA SER A 529 25.39 5.44 3.03
C SER A 529 25.37 5.28 4.55
N PHE A 530 26.53 5.15 5.22
CA PHE A 530 26.63 4.90 6.66
C PHE A 530 27.41 6.01 7.38
N ASP A 531 26.98 6.35 8.61
CA ASP A 531 27.73 7.26 9.48
C ASP A 531 28.72 6.48 10.35
N LEU A 532 29.97 6.37 9.90
CA LEU A 532 31.03 5.59 10.57
C LEU A 532 31.56 6.27 11.84
N SER A 533 30.94 7.35 12.35
CA SER A 533 31.42 8.12 13.51
C SER A 533 31.59 7.32 14.82
N ARG A 534 31.01 6.12 14.91
CA ARG A 534 31.22 5.17 16.02
C ARG A 534 32.45 4.28 15.82
N GLU A 535 32.81 4.00 14.58
CA GLU A 535 33.86 3.06 14.15
C GLU A 535 35.23 3.75 14.03
N ARG A 536 35.73 4.26 15.16
CA ARG A 536 36.92 5.12 15.20
C ARG A 536 38.15 4.52 14.51
N GLU A 537 38.39 3.21 14.63
CA GLU A 537 39.51 2.54 13.94
C GLU A 537 39.35 2.56 12.42
N VAL A 538 38.13 2.29 11.92
CA VAL A 538 37.84 2.25 10.49
C VAL A 538 37.96 3.65 9.89
N VAL A 539 37.44 4.67 10.59
CA VAL A 539 37.61 6.08 10.23
C VAL A 539 39.08 6.49 10.23
N ALA A 540 39.88 6.08 11.23
CA ALA A 540 41.30 6.39 11.28
C ALA A 540 42.09 5.75 10.12
N LYS A 541 41.80 4.49 9.76
CA LYS A 541 42.39 3.82 8.59
C LYS A 541 42.04 4.54 7.28
N LEU A 542 40.77 4.87 7.07
CA LEU A 542 40.31 5.57 5.87
C LEU A 542 40.89 6.99 5.77
N LEU A 543 41.01 7.72 6.89
CA LEU A 543 41.66 9.04 6.92
C LEU A 543 43.17 8.98 6.67
N ALA A 544 43.86 7.93 7.13
CA ALA A 544 45.26 7.72 6.80
C ALA A 544 45.44 7.49 5.29
N ALA A 545 44.64 6.60 4.70
CA ALA A 545 44.65 6.32 3.26
C ALA A 545 44.28 7.55 2.41
N LEU A 546 43.29 8.34 2.84
CA LEU A 546 42.89 9.60 2.18
C LEU A 546 44.04 10.61 2.15
N ARG A 547 44.74 10.78 3.28
CA ARG A 547 45.91 11.66 3.40
C ARG A 547 47.12 11.19 2.58
N GLU A 548 47.27 9.87 2.39
CA GLU A 548 48.29 9.28 1.52
C GLU A 548 47.97 9.48 0.03
N ALA A 549 46.70 9.30 -0.36
CA ALA A 549 46.21 9.54 -1.72
C ALA A 549 46.17 11.04 -2.10
N THR A 550 46.16 11.95 -1.12
CA THR A 550 46.08 13.41 -1.35
C THR A 550 47.37 13.95 -1.99
N PRO A 551 47.30 14.61 -3.16
CA PRO A 551 48.46 15.21 -3.82
C PRO A 551 49.23 16.20 -2.96
N LYS A 552 50.55 16.32 -3.16
CA LYS A 552 51.38 17.32 -2.48
C LYS A 552 51.64 18.49 -3.44
N LYS A 553 51.31 19.72 -3.01
CA LYS A 553 51.72 20.95 -3.71
C LYS A 553 53.16 21.28 -3.31
N VAL A 554 54.08 21.24 -4.27
CA VAL A 554 55.50 21.58 -4.08
C VAL A 554 55.87 22.64 -5.13
N LEU A 555 56.25 23.84 -4.68
CA LEU A 555 56.62 24.97 -5.56
C LEU A 555 55.58 25.28 -6.66
N GLY A 556 54.29 25.12 -6.35
CA GLY A 556 53.17 25.32 -7.27
C GLY A 556 52.77 24.09 -8.09
N PHE A 557 53.66 23.10 -8.24
CA PHE A 557 53.40 21.86 -8.96
C PHE A 557 52.69 20.82 -8.08
N ARG A 558 51.83 19.99 -8.68
CA ARG A 558 51.21 18.83 -8.02
C ARG A 558 52.15 17.63 -8.16
N VAL A 559 52.51 16.99 -7.05
CA VAL A 559 53.43 15.84 -7.01
C VAL A 559 52.81 14.70 -6.17
N GLY A 560 52.66 13.54 -6.81
CA GLY A 560 52.02 12.36 -6.22
C GLY A 560 50.49 12.47 -6.05
N GLY A 561 49.89 11.37 -5.61
CA GLY A 561 48.45 11.23 -5.37
C GLY A 561 47.67 10.70 -6.58
N GLY A 562 46.95 9.59 -6.40
CA GLY A 562 46.05 9.02 -7.39
C GLY A 562 44.69 9.72 -7.33
N THR A 563 44.24 10.31 -8.43
CA THR A 563 42.99 11.09 -8.47
C THR A 563 41.74 10.23 -8.27
N GLU A 564 41.77 8.99 -8.75
CA GLU A 564 40.68 8.00 -8.62
C GLU A 564 40.63 7.42 -7.20
N ASP A 565 41.78 6.97 -6.65
CA ASP A 565 41.92 6.59 -5.24
C ASP A 565 41.31 7.63 -4.30
N LEU A 566 41.68 8.90 -4.50
CA LEU A 566 41.22 10.03 -3.69
C LEU A 566 39.70 10.21 -3.80
N ALA A 567 39.14 10.09 -5.01
CA ALA A 567 37.70 10.19 -5.23
C ALA A 567 36.93 9.02 -4.59
N HIS A 568 37.44 7.79 -4.67
CA HIS A 568 36.82 6.63 -4.02
C HIS A 568 36.86 6.73 -2.49
N LEU A 569 38.01 7.13 -1.91
CA LEU A 569 38.16 7.30 -0.47
C LEU A 569 37.31 8.48 0.07
N ALA A 570 37.24 9.59 -0.67
CA ALA A 570 36.36 10.72 -0.34
C ALA A 570 34.88 10.32 -0.41
N ARG A 571 34.47 9.57 -1.43
CA ARG A 571 33.11 9.03 -1.56
C ARG A 571 32.76 8.07 -0.41
N ALA A 572 33.66 7.15 -0.07
CA ALA A 572 33.46 6.21 1.05
C ALA A 572 33.27 6.92 2.40
N LEU A 573 33.93 8.07 2.61
CA LEU A 573 33.83 8.88 3.82
C LEU A 573 32.66 9.88 3.83
N SER A 574 31.99 10.16 2.70
CA SER A 574 31.05 11.29 2.59
C SER A 574 29.79 11.17 3.45
N GLY A 575 29.43 9.96 3.90
CA GLY A 575 28.32 9.72 4.84
C GLY A 575 28.67 9.98 6.32
N THR A 576 29.95 10.06 6.65
CA THR A 576 30.44 10.08 8.04
C THR A 576 30.48 11.49 8.63
N ARG A 577 29.80 11.70 9.76
CA ARG A 577 29.58 13.03 10.36
C ARG A 577 30.69 13.50 11.31
N ALA A 578 31.66 12.63 11.59
CA ALA A 578 32.79 12.90 12.47
C ALA A 578 33.51 14.22 12.12
N PRO A 579 33.91 15.03 13.12
CA PRO A 579 34.52 16.34 12.87
C PRO A 579 35.85 16.22 12.12
N GLU A 580 36.65 15.19 12.41
CA GLU A 580 37.92 14.89 11.75
C GLU A 580 37.75 14.59 10.26
N VAL A 581 36.66 13.91 9.87
CA VAL A 581 36.34 13.60 8.47
C VAL A 581 35.89 14.85 7.73
N ARG A 582 34.98 15.64 8.33
CA ARG A 582 34.54 16.91 7.74
C ARG A 582 35.68 17.91 7.57
N ALA A 583 36.60 18.00 8.55
CA ALA A 583 37.79 18.81 8.44
C ALA A 583 38.71 18.34 7.30
N ALA A 584 39.01 17.04 7.21
CA ALA A 584 39.88 16.49 6.16
C ALA A 584 39.30 16.68 4.75
N LEU A 585 37.99 16.48 4.55
CA LEU A 585 37.35 16.70 3.24
C LEU A 585 37.33 18.18 2.85
N ALA A 586 37.02 19.08 3.79
CA ALA A 586 37.06 20.52 3.54
C ALA A 586 38.48 21.03 3.23
N GLU A 587 39.50 20.51 3.91
CA GLU A 587 40.91 20.84 3.64
C GLU A 587 41.32 20.45 2.20
N ILE A 588 40.78 19.35 1.66
CA ILE A 588 41.06 18.93 0.28
C ILE A 588 40.29 19.80 -0.73
N GLU A 589 39.02 20.14 -0.48
CA GLU A 589 38.24 21.06 -1.36
C GLU A 589 38.87 22.46 -1.40
N GLU A 590 39.32 23.01 -0.26
CA GLU A 590 40.04 24.30 -0.19
C GLU A 590 41.41 24.24 -0.90
N ARG A 591 42.20 23.20 -0.63
CA ARG A 591 43.56 23.08 -1.19
C ARG A 591 43.56 22.69 -2.66
N PHE A 592 42.49 22.08 -3.18
CA PHE A 592 42.41 21.57 -4.55
C PHE A 592 41.02 21.78 -5.19
N PRO A 593 40.57 23.03 -5.43
CA PRO A 593 39.24 23.31 -5.98
C PRO A 593 39.03 22.74 -7.40
N ASP A 594 40.10 22.48 -8.15
CA ASP A 594 40.04 21.84 -9.48
C ASP A 594 39.94 20.30 -9.42
N LEU A 595 39.92 19.69 -8.22
CA LEU A 595 39.56 18.28 -8.04
C LEU A 595 38.05 18.18 -7.85
N ALA A 596 37.36 17.62 -8.85
CA ALA A 596 35.93 17.33 -8.78
C ALA A 596 35.64 16.17 -7.82
N LEU A 597 35.83 16.40 -6.52
CA LEU A 597 35.40 15.47 -5.49
C LEU A 597 33.89 15.25 -5.60
N PRO A 598 33.40 14.00 -5.49
CA PRO A 598 31.97 13.76 -5.39
C PRO A 598 31.47 14.38 -4.09
N ARG A 599 30.76 15.51 -4.19
CA ARG A 599 30.04 16.10 -3.07
C ARG A 599 29.13 15.05 -2.42
N PRO A 600 28.83 15.16 -1.12
CA PRO A 600 27.79 14.35 -0.51
C PRO A 600 26.47 14.65 -1.23
N GLU A 601 26.10 13.76 -2.15
CA GLU A 601 24.74 13.68 -2.69
C GLU A 601 23.80 13.63 -1.48
N SER A 602 22.84 14.56 -1.44
CA SER A 602 21.91 14.68 -0.33
C SER A 602 21.07 13.41 -0.25
N VAL A 603 21.49 12.48 0.63
CA VAL A 603 20.85 11.18 0.82
C VAL A 603 19.37 11.43 1.12
N PRO A 604 18.44 10.98 0.26
CA PRO A 604 17.02 11.19 0.50
C PRO A 604 16.61 10.45 1.77
N ALA A 605 16.03 11.17 2.73
CA ALA A 605 15.68 10.65 4.06
C ALA A 605 14.54 9.60 4.06
N GLY A 606 14.16 9.08 2.90
CA GLY A 606 13.20 7.98 2.71
C GLY A 606 13.84 6.61 2.43
N GLY A 607 15.17 6.52 2.39
CA GLY A 607 15.87 5.23 2.34
C GLY A 607 15.75 4.49 3.67
N ALA A 608 14.74 3.64 3.82
CA ALA A 608 14.53 2.85 5.03
C ALA A 608 15.71 1.88 5.27
N ALA A 609 16.59 2.23 6.19
CA ALA A 609 17.61 1.32 6.70
C ALA A 609 16.94 0.14 7.42
N PRO A 610 17.44 -1.11 7.27
CA PRO A 610 16.96 -2.23 8.08
C PRO A 610 17.31 -1.97 9.55
N GLN A 611 16.32 -1.55 10.34
CA GLN A 611 16.53 -1.21 11.75
C GLN A 611 16.67 -2.47 12.58
N ALA A 612 17.91 -2.85 12.91
CA ALA A 612 18.15 -3.76 14.03
C ALA A 612 17.72 -3.06 15.34
N PRO A 613 16.85 -3.69 16.16
CA PRO A 613 16.35 -3.06 17.39
C PRO A 613 17.47 -2.95 18.43
N VAL A 614 17.59 -1.77 19.06
CA VAL A 614 18.49 -1.52 20.19
C VAL A 614 17.68 -0.88 21.32
N PRO A 615 17.63 -1.46 22.52
CA PRO A 615 16.86 -0.92 23.63
C PRO A 615 17.45 0.40 24.14
N ARG A 616 16.59 1.27 24.67
CA ARG A 616 16.98 2.54 25.33
C ARG A 616 16.55 2.52 26.78
N THR A 617 17.48 2.86 27.67
CA THR A 617 17.22 3.18 29.07
C THR A 617 16.80 4.64 29.24
N ALA A 618 16.27 4.98 30.41
CA ALA A 618 15.69 6.29 30.72
C ALA A 618 16.71 7.32 31.23
N ASP A 619 16.16 8.45 31.70
CA ASP A 619 16.76 9.56 32.46
C ASP A 619 17.67 10.54 31.69
N ASP A 620 17.12 11.73 31.39
CA ASP A 620 17.51 12.96 32.10
C ASP A 620 16.41 14.05 31.93
N ASP A 621 16.23 14.91 32.94
CA ASP A 621 15.14 15.92 33.03
C ASP A 621 15.71 17.38 33.08
N PRO A 622 15.03 18.45 33.52
CA PRO A 622 14.66 19.51 32.58
C PRO A 622 15.32 20.87 32.84
N SER A 623 15.28 21.75 31.83
CA SER A 623 15.19 23.19 32.06
C SER A 623 14.35 23.88 30.98
N GLN A 624 13.60 24.90 31.37
CA GLN A 624 12.48 25.44 30.59
C GLN A 624 12.85 26.73 29.87
N SER A 625 12.33 26.91 28.65
CA SER A 625 11.95 28.22 28.12
C SER A 625 10.68 28.09 27.27
N PHE A 626 9.87 29.15 27.26
CA PHE A 626 8.45 29.08 26.88
C PHE A 626 8.18 29.96 25.65
N VAL A 627 7.78 29.36 24.54
CA VAL A 627 7.37 30.07 23.30
C VAL A 627 6.08 29.41 22.78
N PRO A 628 5.01 30.18 22.50
CA PRO A 628 3.75 29.63 22.02
C PRO A 628 3.82 29.35 20.50
N GLU A 629 4.15 28.13 20.12
CA GLU A 629 4.13 27.70 18.72
C GLU A 629 3.22 26.50 18.47
N THR A 630 2.63 26.46 17.28
CA THR A 630 1.93 25.31 16.69
C THR A 630 2.86 24.15 16.29
N SER A 631 4.08 24.11 16.85
CA SER A 631 5.20 23.23 16.49
C SER A 631 5.30 21.95 17.33
N ARG A 632 4.18 21.45 17.89
CA ARG A 632 4.12 20.19 18.69
C ARG A 632 2.89 19.32 18.39
N ALA A 633 2.57 19.14 17.11
CA ALA A 633 1.80 17.96 16.69
C ALA A 633 2.70 16.73 16.86
N SER A 634 2.50 15.97 17.94
CA SER A 634 3.24 14.72 18.22
C SER A 634 2.90 13.58 17.27
N LEU A 635 1.74 13.66 16.62
CA LEU A 635 1.31 12.78 15.54
C LEU A 635 0.44 13.63 14.60
N SER A 636 0.61 13.49 13.29
CA SER A 636 -0.23 14.16 12.28
C SER A 636 -0.19 13.37 10.99
N GLY A 637 -1.27 13.41 10.21
CA GLY A 637 -1.37 12.61 8.99
C GLY A 637 -2.64 12.84 8.19
N ASP A 638 -2.73 12.11 7.08
CA ASP A 638 -3.87 12.09 6.17
C ASP A 638 -4.89 11.04 6.63
N LEU A 639 -6.17 11.42 6.66
CA LEU A 639 -7.26 10.56 7.11
C LEU A 639 -7.75 9.60 6.01
N ALA A 640 -7.39 9.82 4.74
CA ALA A 640 -7.61 8.85 3.67
C ALA A 640 -6.75 7.58 3.82
N VAL A 641 -5.68 7.63 4.64
CA VAL A 641 -4.76 6.50 4.86
C VAL A 641 -5.18 5.63 6.06
N PHE A 642 -5.79 6.21 7.10
CA PHE A 642 -6.12 5.52 8.35
C PHE A 642 -7.62 5.46 8.69
N GLY A 643 -8.42 6.36 8.12
CA GLY A 643 -9.79 6.63 8.56
C GLY A 643 -9.86 7.28 9.96
N LEU A 644 -10.90 8.07 10.20
CA LEU A 644 -11.16 8.59 11.55
C LEU A 644 -11.40 7.48 12.60
N PRO A 645 -12.13 6.37 12.33
CA PRO A 645 -12.27 5.27 13.29
C PRO A 645 -10.95 4.65 13.71
N GLY A 646 -10.04 4.37 12.76
CA GLY A 646 -8.74 3.75 13.03
C GLY A 646 -7.82 4.65 13.87
N LEU A 647 -7.82 5.96 13.60
CA LEU A 647 -7.12 6.94 14.43
C LEU A 647 -7.64 6.95 15.88
N ILE A 648 -8.96 6.97 16.05
CA ILE A 648 -9.61 6.97 17.37
C ILE A 648 -9.30 5.68 18.15
N GLN A 649 -9.34 4.52 17.48
CA GLN A 649 -8.95 3.23 18.06
C GLN A 649 -7.47 3.20 18.50
N ASN A 650 -6.55 3.68 17.67
CA ASN A 650 -5.11 3.75 18.01
C ASN A 650 -4.84 4.68 19.21
N LEU A 651 -5.56 5.80 19.31
CA LEU A 651 -5.44 6.73 20.44
C LEU A 651 -6.05 6.15 21.73
N GLN A 652 -7.10 5.31 21.63
CA GLN A 652 -7.62 4.55 22.76
C GLN A 652 -6.63 3.48 23.25
N GLN A 653 -6.14 2.63 22.34
CA GLN A 653 -5.24 1.51 22.66
C GLN A 653 -3.90 1.95 23.24
N SER A 654 -3.40 3.12 22.82
CA SER A 654 -2.18 3.73 23.34
C SER A 654 -2.37 4.50 24.66
N GLU A 655 -3.57 4.46 25.26
CA GLU A 655 -4.01 5.27 26.41
C GLU A 655 -3.67 6.77 26.25
N SER A 656 -3.69 7.26 25.00
CA SER A 656 -3.16 8.58 24.67
C SER A 656 -3.93 9.70 25.36
N SER A 657 -3.17 10.66 25.89
CA SER A 657 -3.66 11.89 26.49
C SER A 657 -3.21 13.08 25.65
N GLY A 658 -4.09 14.03 25.37
CA GLY A 658 -3.81 15.13 24.45
C GLY A 658 -5.04 15.68 23.73
N THR A 659 -4.81 16.59 22.78
CA THR A 659 -5.86 17.21 21.96
C THR A 659 -5.68 16.85 20.48
N LEU A 660 -6.71 16.26 19.90
CA LEU A 660 -6.86 15.91 18.49
C LEU A 660 -7.66 16.99 17.77
N VAL A 661 -7.17 17.45 16.62
CA VAL A 661 -7.83 18.42 15.74
C VAL A 661 -8.00 17.79 14.35
N LEU A 662 -9.20 17.86 13.80
CA LEU A 662 -9.55 17.36 12.47
C LEU A 662 -9.71 18.52 11.48
N ARG A 663 -9.23 18.34 10.25
CA ARG A 663 -9.27 19.36 9.20
C ARG A 663 -9.87 18.85 7.89
N ASP A 664 -10.56 19.73 7.17
CA ASP A 664 -11.07 19.46 5.82
C ASP A 664 -9.94 19.47 4.77
N ALA A 665 -10.29 19.24 3.50
CA ALA A 665 -9.34 19.27 2.38
C ALA A 665 -8.80 20.68 2.04
N GLN A 666 -9.38 21.71 2.65
CA GLN A 666 -9.00 23.12 2.54
C GLN A 666 -8.13 23.59 3.72
N GLY A 667 -7.95 22.74 4.74
CA GLY A 667 -7.16 22.99 5.94
C GLY A 667 -7.91 23.62 7.12
N SER A 668 -9.21 23.87 7.00
CA SER A 668 -10.05 24.45 8.07
C SER A 668 -10.31 23.42 9.17
N GLU A 669 -10.40 23.85 10.44
CA GLU A 669 -10.81 22.94 11.53
C GLU A 669 -12.31 22.59 11.40
N VAL A 670 -12.61 21.28 11.34
CA VAL A 670 -13.99 20.77 11.31
C VAL A 670 -14.45 20.40 12.73
N GLY A 671 -13.51 20.00 13.59
CA GLY A 671 -13.76 19.77 15.00
C GLY A 671 -12.52 19.29 15.75
N SER A 672 -12.65 19.20 17.06
CA SER A 672 -11.57 18.83 17.97
C SER A 672 -12.05 17.98 19.15
N MET A 673 -11.17 17.09 19.61
CA MET A 673 -11.43 16.11 20.68
C MET A 673 -10.28 16.15 21.69
N LYS A 674 -10.61 16.19 22.98
CA LYS A 674 -9.64 16.07 24.07
C LYS A 674 -9.73 14.69 24.69
N LEU A 675 -8.62 13.97 24.65
CA LEU A 675 -8.47 12.63 25.19
C LEU A 675 -7.61 12.66 26.47
N HIS A 676 -7.90 11.75 27.38
CA HIS A 676 -7.09 11.50 28.57
C HIS A 676 -7.19 10.02 28.93
N GLN A 677 -6.06 9.33 28.99
CA GLN A 677 -5.98 7.87 29.21
C GLN A 677 -6.87 7.08 28.23
N GLY A 678 -6.88 7.50 26.94
CA GLY A 678 -7.74 6.90 25.91
C GLY A 678 -9.25 7.18 26.03
N GLN A 679 -9.71 7.89 27.07
CA GLN A 679 -11.12 8.26 27.27
C GLN A 679 -11.41 9.66 26.70
N LEU A 680 -12.64 9.90 26.24
CA LEU A 680 -13.07 11.21 25.77
C LEU A 680 -13.45 12.11 26.95
N VAL A 681 -12.82 13.30 27.03
CA VAL A 681 -13.11 14.31 28.07
C VAL A 681 -13.87 15.51 27.49
N ALA A 682 -13.65 15.82 26.21
CA ALA A 682 -14.43 16.83 25.48
C ALA A 682 -14.38 16.54 23.97
N CYS A 683 -15.46 16.88 23.26
CA CYS A 683 -15.49 16.96 21.80
C CYS A 683 -16.22 18.25 21.39
N ARG A 684 -15.86 18.80 20.23
CA ARG A 684 -16.50 19.96 19.59
C ARG A 684 -16.59 19.77 18.09
N ALA A 685 -17.75 20.08 17.53
CA ALA A 685 -18.05 19.97 16.09
C ALA A 685 -18.98 21.12 15.69
N GLY A 686 -18.43 22.18 15.08
CA GLY A 686 -19.16 23.41 14.81
C GLY A 686 -19.79 24.02 16.08
N ARG A 687 -21.11 23.86 16.22
CA ARG A 687 -21.90 24.36 17.37
C ARG A 687 -21.97 23.36 18.54
N LEU A 688 -21.83 22.06 18.26
CA LEU A 688 -22.09 21.00 19.23
C LEU A 688 -20.89 20.79 20.16
N SER A 689 -21.14 20.27 21.36
CA SER A 689 -20.11 19.82 22.30
C SER A 689 -20.54 18.57 23.07
N GLY A 690 -19.61 17.66 23.35
CA GLY A 690 -19.89 16.40 24.06
C GLY A 690 -20.11 15.21 23.10
N PRO A 691 -20.80 14.14 23.52
CA PRO A 691 -21.10 12.98 22.68
C PRO A 691 -21.78 13.33 21.34
N GLU A 692 -22.69 14.30 21.34
CA GLU A 692 -23.40 14.79 20.15
C GLU A 692 -22.43 15.38 19.11
N ALA A 693 -21.39 16.08 19.57
CA ALA A 693 -20.33 16.56 18.70
C ALA A 693 -19.47 15.42 18.15
N PHE A 694 -19.26 14.36 18.93
CA PHE A 694 -18.53 13.19 18.48
C PHE A 694 -19.29 12.48 17.36
N TYR A 695 -20.59 12.21 17.53
CA TYR A 695 -21.43 11.60 16.48
C TYR A 695 -21.46 12.45 15.19
N GLN A 696 -21.69 13.76 15.32
CA GLN A 696 -21.75 14.68 14.18
C GLN A 696 -20.48 14.70 13.31
N LEU A 697 -19.30 14.42 13.88
CA LEU A 697 -18.06 14.29 13.11
C LEU A 697 -18.06 13.07 12.18
N PHE A 698 -18.67 11.96 12.56
CA PHE A 698 -18.80 10.80 11.66
C PHE A 698 -19.96 10.95 10.67
N GLU A 699 -21.01 11.69 11.04
CA GLU A 699 -22.23 11.90 10.22
C GLU A 699 -22.08 12.94 9.08
N VAL A 700 -21.13 13.87 9.19
CA VAL A 700 -20.99 15.03 8.28
C VAL A 700 -19.54 15.35 7.87
N ALA A 701 -18.52 15.04 8.68
CA ALA A 701 -17.16 15.50 8.38
C ALA A 701 -16.37 14.53 7.48
N GLN A 702 -16.24 14.89 6.20
CA GLN A 702 -15.12 14.41 5.36
C GLN A 702 -13.82 15.13 5.76
N ALA A 703 -13.33 14.86 6.96
CA ALA A 703 -12.03 15.34 7.41
C ALA A 703 -10.93 14.65 6.60
N ALA A 704 -10.06 15.43 5.96
CA ALA A 704 -8.97 14.95 5.11
C ALA A 704 -7.65 14.79 5.88
N SER A 705 -7.44 15.53 6.97
CA SER A 705 -6.20 15.44 7.77
C SER A 705 -6.43 15.65 9.26
N PHE A 706 -5.45 15.23 10.06
CA PHE A 706 -5.50 15.35 11.51
C PHE A 706 -4.17 15.81 12.11
N ALA A 707 -4.24 16.42 13.29
CA ALA A 707 -3.09 16.70 14.14
C ALA A 707 -3.44 16.38 15.61
N PHE A 708 -2.58 15.61 16.27
CA PHE A 708 -2.70 15.24 17.69
C PHE A 708 -1.49 15.76 18.47
N ALA A 709 -1.75 16.65 19.42
CA ALA A 709 -0.78 17.16 20.38
C ALA A 709 -0.95 16.41 21.70
N ARG A 710 0.01 15.54 22.04
CA ARG A 710 0.05 14.85 23.34
C ARG A 710 0.20 15.84 24.48
N GLU A 711 -0.51 15.56 25.57
CA GLU A 711 -0.41 16.26 26.84
C GLU A 711 -0.07 15.24 27.91
N ASP A 712 0.91 15.54 28.77
CA ASP A 712 1.30 14.65 29.85
C ASP A 712 0.13 14.50 30.84
N GLY A 713 -0.26 13.25 31.12
CA GLY A 713 -1.51 12.90 31.83
C GLY A 713 -1.59 13.30 33.31
N SER A 714 -0.67 14.12 33.82
CA SER A 714 -0.57 14.54 35.22
C SER A 714 -1.52 15.69 35.62
N GLY A 715 -2.19 16.31 34.65
CA GLY A 715 -3.14 17.41 34.89
C GLY A 715 -4.53 16.96 35.37
N PRO A 716 -5.15 17.61 36.38
CA PRO A 716 -6.48 17.26 36.87
C PRO A 716 -7.58 17.64 35.86
N THR A 717 -8.09 16.66 35.11
CA THR A 717 -9.21 16.85 34.17
C THR A 717 -10.52 17.12 34.91
N LYS A 718 -11.08 18.33 34.78
CA LYS A 718 -12.49 18.60 35.11
C LYS A 718 -13.37 18.30 33.90
N GLY A 719 -14.22 17.30 34.01
CA GLY A 719 -15.18 16.90 32.98
C GLY A 719 -15.76 15.52 33.29
N GLU A 720 -16.89 15.21 32.66
CA GLU A 720 -17.35 13.83 32.53
C GLU A 720 -16.41 13.08 31.57
N ARG A 721 -16.26 11.76 31.76
CA ARG A 721 -15.42 10.92 30.90
C ARG A 721 -16.29 9.88 30.20
N PHE A 722 -16.21 9.84 28.88
CA PHE A 722 -16.97 8.90 28.06
C PHE A 722 -16.06 7.81 27.51
N ASP A 723 -16.58 6.59 27.44
CA ASP A 723 -15.90 5.48 26.76
C ASP A 723 -15.87 5.75 25.25
N LEU A 724 -14.66 6.00 24.75
CA LEU A 724 -14.40 6.34 23.36
C LEU A 724 -14.76 5.21 22.39
N MET A 725 -14.73 3.95 22.84
CA MET A 725 -15.10 2.79 22.02
C MET A 725 -16.63 2.61 21.97
N ALA A 726 -17.33 2.76 23.09
CA ALA A 726 -18.79 2.76 23.12
C ALA A 726 -19.38 3.89 22.26
N LEU A 727 -18.80 5.10 22.33
CA LEU A 727 -19.17 6.21 21.45
C LEU A 727 -18.88 5.91 19.98
N LEU A 728 -17.74 5.29 19.64
CA LEU A 728 -17.40 4.94 18.26
C LEU A 728 -18.38 3.92 17.65
N MET A 729 -18.80 2.91 18.42
CA MET A 729 -19.77 1.91 17.96
C MET A 729 -21.15 2.53 17.71
N GLU A 730 -21.62 3.42 18.60
CA GLU A 730 -22.89 4.16 18.41
C GLU A 730 -22.80 5.17 17.26
N ALA A 731 -21.65 5.84 17.06
CA ALA A 731 -21.41 6.71 15.91
C ALA A 731 -21.55 5.95 14.58
N MET A 732 -20.92 4.77 14.48
CA MET A 732 -21.00 3.95 13.26
C MET A 732 -22.43 3.44 12.99
N ARG A 733 -23.21 3.11 14.03
CA ARG A 733 -24.64 2.76 13.89
C ARG A 733 -25.44 3.94 13.34
N ARG A 734 -25.27 5.14 13.90
CA ARG A 734 -25.96 6.37 13.43
C ARG A 734 -25.63 6.72 12.00
N VAL A 735 -24.38 6.54 11.56
CA VAL A 735 -23.97 6.80 10.17
C VAL A 735 -24.68 5.89 9.17
N ASP A 736 -24.81 4.59 9.47
CA ASP A 736 -25.52 3.63 8.60
C ASP A 736 -27.02 3.99 8.50
N GLU A 737 -27.65 4.26 9.65
CA GLU A 737 -29.07 4.63 9.72
C GLU A 737 -29.36 6.01 9.10
N LEU A 738 -28.47 7.00 9.27
CA LEU A 738 -28.58 8.33 8.67
C LEU A 738 -28.55 8.30 7.14
N GLN A 739 -27.85 7.34 6.52
CA GLN A 739 -27.93 7.15 5.06
C GLN A 739 -29.33 6.71 4.63
N GLY A 740 -29.97 5.81 5.39
CA GLY A 740 -31.37 5.42 5.17
C GLY A 740 -32.35 6.58 5.39
N LEU A 741 -32.13 7.40 6.42
CA LEU A 741 -32.96 8.57 6.73
C LEU A 741 -32.81 9.68 5.66
N ARG A 742 -31.59 9.91 5.14
CA ARG A 742 -31.34 10.82 4.01
C ARG A 742 -31.99 10.36 2.70
N ALA A 743 -32.24 9.06 2.52
CA ALA A 743 -33.01 8.56 1.38
C ALA A 743 -34.52 8.83 1.50
N LEU A 744 -35.08 8.76 2.71
CA LEU A 744 -36.49 9.09 2.99
C LEU A 744 -36.75 10.60 2.94
N VAL A 745 -35.86 11.39 3.53
CA VAL A 745 -35.90 12.85 3.59
C VAL A 745 -34.61 13.43 2.98
N PRO A 746 -34.56 13.66 1.65
CA PRO A 746 -33.36 14.16 0.97
C PRO A 746 -32.97 15.58 1.40
N ASP A 747 -31.66 15.85 1.43
CA ASP A 747 -31.06 17.10 1.89
C ASP A 747 -31.71 18.37 1.29
N GLY A 748 -31.95 18.38 -0.04
CA GLY A 748 -32.54 19.50 -0.76
C GLY A 748 -34.07 19.51 -0.86
N ALA A 749 -34.79 18.60 -0.18
CA ALA A 749 -36.25 18.60 -0.20
C ALA A 749 -36.80 19.66 0.77
N PHE A 750 -37.75 20.50 0.31
CA PHE A 750 -38.43 21.45 1.19
C PHE A 750 -39.50 20.74 2.03
N LEU A 751 -39.53 21.08 3.32
CA LEU A 751 -40.39 20.48 4.32
C LEU A 751 -41.72 21.22 4.41
N LYS A 752 -42.84 20.49 4.51
CA LYS A 752 -44.19 21.06 4.55
C LYS A 752 -45.04 20.38 5.62
N ALA A 753 -45.83 21.12 6.38
CA ALA A 753 -46.79 20.52 7.30
C ALA A 753 -47.90 19.79 6.52
N GLY A 754 -48.02 18.48 6.72
CA GLY A 754 -49.03 17.62 6.12
C GLY A 754 -50.37 17.65 6.87
N THR A 755 -51.21 16.63 6.64
CA THR A 755 -52.58 16.60 7.18
C THR A 755 -52.68 16.09 8.61
N GLU A 756 -51.77 15.23 9.05
CA GLU A 756 -51.77 14.69 10.42
C GLU A 756 -51.01 15.57 11.41
N ARG A 757 -51.21 15.29 12.71
CA ARG A 757 -50.48 16.01 13.77
C ARG A 757 -49.11 15.39 14.01
N PRO A 758 -48.04 16.20 14.20
CA PRO A 758 -46.73 15.67 14.56
C PRO A 758 -46.81 14.98 15.93
N THR A 759 -46.14 13.84 16.04
CA THR A 759 -46.02 13.05 17.27
C THR A 759 -44.54 12.86 17.61
N THR A 760 -44.20 12.70 18.89
CA THR A 760 -42.83 12.43 19.31
C THR A 760 -42.56 10.91 19.28
N PRO A 761 -41.44 10.43 18.72
CA PRO A 761 -40.97 9.06 18.89
C PRO A 761 -40.80 8.69 20.36
N ALA A 762 -40.95 7.41 20.71
CA ALA A 762 -40.76 6.95 22.10
C ALA A 762 -39.33 7.11 22.63
N GLU A 763 -38.35 7.24 21.73
CA GLU A 763 -36.92 7.40 22.03
C GLU A 763 -36.49 8.86 22.15
N GLU A 764 -37.34 9.82 21.77
CA GLU A 764 -37.02 11.25 21.82
C GLU A 764 -37.73 11.93 23.00
N SER A 765 -36.94 12.57 23.85
CA SER A 765 -37.42 13.26 25.06
C SER A 765 -37.33 14.79 24.97
N ASP A 766 -36.62 15.33 23.97
CA ASP A 766 -36.47 16.76 23.76
C ASP A 766 -37.70 17.37 23.04
N GLY A 767 -38.64 17.85 23.84
CA GLY A 767 -39.80 18.60 23.36
C GLY A 767 -39.47 19.98 22.77
N GLU A 768 -38.29 20.54 23.02
CA GLU A 768 -37.87 21.80 22.39
C GLU A 768 -37.30 21.56 20.98
N LEU A 769 -36.51 20.50 20.79
CA LEU A 769 -36.08 19.99 19.49
C LEU A 769 -37.27 19.72 18.57
N VAL A 770 -38.26 18.95 19.05
CA VAL A 770 -39.53 18.69 18.34
C VAL A 770 -40.21 19.99 17.92
N ARG A 771 -40.28 20.99 18.81
CA ARG A 771 -40.90 22.28 18.52
C ARG A 771 -40.07 23.14 17.55
N LYS A 772 -38.74 23.14 17.65
CA LYS A 772 -37.82 23.86 16.75
C LYS A 772 -37.90 23.28 15.34
N LEU A 773 -37.75 21.96 15.17
CA LEU A 773 -37.89 21.28 13.87
C LEU A 773 -39.28 21.51 13.25
N TRP A 774 -40.36 21.39 14.02
CA TRP A 774 -41.70 21.65 13.50
C TRP A 774 -41.93 23.10 13.05
N LEU A 775 -41.22 24.07 13.62
CA LEU A 775 -41.23 25.46 13.12
C LEU A 775 -40.51 25.58 11.76
N PHE A 776 -39.39 24.87 11.55
CA PHE A 776 -38.72 24.80 10.24
C PHE A 776 -39.57 24.08 9.17
N VAL A 777 -40.27 23.00 9.54
CA VAL A 777 -41.27 22.33 8.69
C VAL A 777 -42.41 23.28 8.30
N ARG A 778 -42.84 24.15 9.22
CA ARG A 778 -43.88 25.15 8.94
C ARG A 778 -43.38 26.39 8.20
N SER A 779 -42.07 26.63 8.11
CA SER A 779 -41.49 27.75 7.37
C SER A 779 -41.06 27.40 5.94
N GLY A 780 -41.19 26.14 5.51
CA GLY A 780 -40.72 25.70 4.20
C GLY A 780 -39.19 25.61 4.10
N ALA A 781 -38.51 25.28 5.20
CA ALA A 781 -37.05 25.05 5.19
C ALA A 781 -36.71 23.74 4.45
N THR A 782 -35.46 23.58 3.99
CA THR A 782 -34.99 22.27 3.50
C THR A 782 -34.55 21.35 4.63
N ALA A 783 -34.44 20.04 4.37
CA ALA A 783 -33.90 19.09 5.32
C ALA A 783 -32.46 19.43 5.77
N ILE A 784 -31.59 19.88 4.85
CA ILE A 784 -30.23 20.32 5.20
C ILE A 784 -30.20 21.67 5.95
N ASP A 785 -31.21 22.52 5.80
CA ASP A 785 -31.35 23.71 6.65
C ASP A 785 -31.67 23.32 8.09
N CYS A 786 -32.48 22.28 8.32
CA CYS A 786 -32.73 21.74 9.65
C CYS A 786 -31.44 21.23 10.30
N ASP A 787 -30.67 20.36 9.61
CA ASP A 787 -29.36 19.87 10.08
C ASP A 787 -28.38 21.02 10.46
N ARG A 788 -28.49 22.17 9.77
CA ARG A 788 -27.58 23.32 9.95
C ARG A 788 -27.99 24.29 11.04
N HIS A 789 -29.28 24.40 11.37
CA HIS A 789 -29.82 25.42 12.27
C HIS A 789 -30.33 24.89 13.61
N VAL A 790 -30.54 23.57 13.73
CA VAL A 790 -30.91 22.92 14.98
C VAL A 790 -29.65 22.50 15.76
N GLU A 791 -29.74 22.48 17.08
CA GLU A 791 -28.59 22.32 17.99
C GLU A 791 -28.39 20.85 18.41
N VAL A 792 -28.54 19.90 17.47
CA VAL A 792 -28.35 18.45 17.68
C VAL A 792 -27.60 17.79 16.50
N ASP A 793 -27.28 16.51 16.63
CA ASP A 793 -26.72 15.65 15.58
C ASP A 793 -27.70 15.41 14.41
N SER A 794 -27.15 15.22 13.21
CA SER A 794 -27.91 15.10 11.97
C SER A 794 -28.81 13.86 11.97
N TYR A 795 -28.35 12.77 12.59
CA TYR A 795 -29.14 11.56 12.84
C TYR A 795 -30.44 11.88 13.60
N ARG A 796 -30.39 12.50 14.79
CA ARG A 796 -31.61 12.84 15.56
C ARG A 796 -32.56 13.76 14.79
N ALA A 797 -32.02 14.77 14.10
CA ALA A 797 -32.84 15.67 13.29
C ALA A 797 -33.57 14.93 12.15
N ARG A 798 -32.88 14.04 11.41
CA ARG A 798 -33.47 13.28 10.31
C ARG A 798 -34.40 12.16 10.78
N SER A 799 -34.15 11.54 11.93
CA SER A 799 -35.06 10.57 12.56
C SER A 799 -36.43 11.17 12.88
N LEU A 800 -36.47 12.39 13.43
CA LEU A 800 -37.73 13.10 13.68
C LEU A 800 -38.48 13.46 12.40
N LEU A 801 -37.76 13.95 11.38
CA LEU A 801 -38.38 14.27 10.08
C LEU A 801 -38.92 13.00 9.39
N ALA A 802 -38.17 11.90 9.39
CA ALA A 802 -38.63 10.62 8.84
C ALA A 802 -39.87 10.09 9.60
N HIS A 803 -39.88 10.16 10.93
CA HIS A 803 -41.04 9.76 11.74
C HIS A 803 -42.30 10.59 11.43
N TRP A 804 -42.17 11.90 11.18
CA TRP A 804 -43.31 12.72 10.75
C TRP A 804 -43.74 12.46 9.31
N LEU A 805 -42.82 12.08 8.42
CA LEU A 805 -43.14 11.68 7.04
C LEU A 805 -43.92 10.35 7.02
N GLU A 806 -43.44 9.35 7.76
CA GLU A 806 -44.12 8.06 7.93
C GLU A 806 -45.47 8.21 8.67
N GLY A 807 -45.58 9.19 9.58
CA GLY A 807 -46.80 9.56 10.28
C GLY A 807 -47.78 10.46 9.51
N GLY A 808 -47.45 10.92 8.29
CA GLY A 808 -48.32 11.82 7.49
C GLY A 808 -48.46 13.26 8.03
N ALA A 809 -47.59 13.64 8.97
CA ALA A 809 -47.53 15.00 9.53
C ALA A 809 -46.54 15.90 8.77
N LEU A 810 -45.59 15.31 8.05
CA LEU A 810 -44.65 15.99 7.15
C LEU A 810 -44.90 15.54 5.70
N ASP A 811 -45.09 16.51 4.82
CA ASP A 811 -45.01 16.36 3.37
C ASP A 811 -43.68 16.95 2.86
N LEU A 812 -43.27 16.55 1.65
CA LEU A 812 -42.07 17.05 0.98
C LEU A 812 -42.45 17.70 -0.36
N GLU A 813 -42.07 18.95 -0.56
CA GLU A 813 -42.47 19.77 -1.71
C GLU A 813 -41.24 20.20 -2.53
N GLY A 814 -41.16 19.79 -3.79
CA GLY A 814 -40.10 20.18 -4.71
C GLY A 814 -38.75 19.48 -4.47
N LEU A 815 -38.22 18.87 -5.53
CA LEU A 815 -36.78 18.69 -5.68
C LEU A 815 -36.25 19.85 -6.55
N PRO A 816 -35.08 20.44 -6.26
CA PRO A 816 -34.36 21.21 -7.27
C PRO A 816 -34.03 20.30 -8.47
N LEU A 817 -34.03 20.88 -9.67
CA LEU A 817 -33.93 20.17 -10.97
C LEU A 817 -32.54 19.57 -11.24
#